data_AF-A0A5A5TCW8-F1
#
_entry.id   AF-A0A5A5TCW8-F1
#
_cell.length_a   1.000
_cell.length_b   1.000
_cell.length_c   1.000
_cell.angle_alpha   90.00
_cell.angle_beta   90.00
_cell.angle_gamma   90.00
#
_symmetry.space_group_name_H-M   'P 1'
#
loop_
_entity.id
_entity.type
_entity.pdbx_description
1 polymer ?
#
loop_
_entity_poly.entity_id
_entity_poly.type
_entity_poly.pdbx_seq_one_letter_code
_entity_poly.pdbx_strand_id
1 'polypeptide(L)'
;MFKLLSTMQISRRLLLAFLLAAVIPGIVISTLGFTFLRAQAERNQIIRINISAFKSATTAGSYLSELNSLLVTTYLEQYQSRPVLDRTPDDAKIQHIYENNRLFEATLHHFKRNYSLLTSLRMRDTLHILRTNHLDASLPLQQQQDLDQISYVLWPDYQAAQALAIAALKQKMPLARAHPLIASANSAYTILATKWDEIVNIMDQINTRMIATTPTRTNEIAFMVVMAFFGIIMLVVIIGTTTYRSIMLPLQQITLLTRRVAQGDLHARAPITAHDEISLVAASINKMLNSIMVVIEEMQTQSDVTQGHIARLVSEVRGIADGDLSIQTGVSDTSVGILADTFNYIIEELGSVVVRIKEVAHKVAISSSGVLDYLAETVDSNNIQLQQMSKASAEIETMAISSRAVTERAQVLYEVARDARQEVQRGDKATEKIVSGMERINTHVQTVCGKAQLLDEHARHIDEIIEIISGIAHQTNRLALDAAIQSAIAGESNQGFGAIASDIRRLSERTKDQATLITHLVRDICEEAGNITTAMRTIEKESHLGIRLSKEARCALEAVSGAVEQQAREIENINAMSLQQLQSSRIVIQIMQESTTSTQRNSTRTREASHTVEGLAHQVDHLRLSVEIFKLRYNQTYYVVPRTNHSKGIPLTVNDIFNPDNPILNKVPLYHGHHAPIGHPTFPASTADYARTGVPKTEQEKPDSHNNKTLS
;
A
#
# COMPACT_ATOMS: atom_id res chain seq x y z
N MET A 1 -46.05 18.96 46.98
CA MET A 1 -44.72 18.43 47.34
C MET A 1 -44.09 19.16 48.53
N PHE A 2 -44.01 20.51 48.52
CA PHE A 2 -43.45 21.30 49.64
C PHE A 2 -44.07 21.02 51.03
N LYS A 3 -45.40 20.84 51.14
CA LYS A 3 -46.07 20.47 52.41
C LYS A 3 -45.74 19.06 52.91
N LEU A 4 -45.35 18.15 52.01
CA LEU A 4 -44.98 16.77 52.34
C LEU A 4 -43.52 16.69 52.76
N LEU A 5 -42.65 17.51 52.13
CA LEU A 5 -41.27 17.68 52.55
C LEU A 5 -41.19 18.31 53.94
N SER A 6 -42.02 19.31 54.26
CA SER A 6 -41.98 20.03 55.54
C SER A 6 -42.45 19.24 56.77
N THR A 7 -42.93 18.00 56.61
CA THR A 7 -43.31 17.11 57.72
C THR A 7 -42.37 15.91 57.88
N MET A 8 -41.38 15.74 56.99
CA MET A 8 -40.41 14.64 57.07
C MET A 8 -39.26 14.97 58.03
N GLN A 9 -38.61 13.95 58.58
CA GLN A 9 -37.39 14.07 59.36
C GLN A 9 -36.25 14.75 58.56
N ILE A 10 -35.46 15.63 59.18
CA ILE A 10 -34.36 16.39 58.57
C ILE A 10 -33.36 15.45 57.89
N SER A 11 -33.02 14.33 58.52
CA SER A 11 -32.11 13.31 57.95
C SER A 11 -32.65 12.72 56.65
N ARG A 12 -33.97 12.45 56.59
CA ARG A 12 -34.64 11.95 55.39
C ARG A 12 -34.74 13.02 54.30
N ARG A 13 -34.90 14.30 54.66
CA ARG A 13 -34.88 15.42 53.69
C ARG A 13 -33.50 15.60 53.06
N LEU A 14 -32.44 15.58 53.86
CA LEU A 14 -31.06 15.68 53.38
C LEU A 14 -30.67 14.46 52.53
N LEU A 15 -31.09 13.25 52.93
CA LEU A 15 -30.87 12.04 52.15
C LEU A 15 -31.66 12.04 50.83
N LEU A 16 -32.91 12.53 50.83
CA LEU A 16 -33.71 12.68 49.62
C LEU A 16 -33.16 13.78 48.71
N ALA A 17 -32.68 14.90 49.28
CA ALA A 17 -31.98 15.96 48.55
C ALA A 17 -30.68 15.44 47.92
N PHE A 18 -29.90 14.64 48.64
CA PHE A 18 -28.69 14.01 48.14
C PHE A 18 -28.98 12.99 47.04
N LEU A 19 -29.97 12.09 47.24
CA LEU A 19 -30.39 11.14 46.22
C LEU A 19 -30.88 11.84 44.96
N LEU A 20 -31.71 12.89 45.08
CA LEU A 20 -32.20 13.64 43.93
C LEU A 20 -31.07 14.43 43.24
N ALA A 21 -30.13 14.99 43.98
CA ALA A 21 -29.00 15.75 43.41
C ALA A 21 -27.89 14.87 42.83
N ALA A 22 -27.75 13.61 43.24
CA ALA A 22 -26.71 12.71 42.74
C ALA A 22 -27.23 11.72 41.68
N VAL A 23 -28.40 11.11 41.90
CA VAL A 23 -28.93 10.04 41.04
C VAL A 23 -29.52 10.60 39.75
N ILE A 24 -30.24 11.72 39.79
CA ILE A 24 -30.86 12.31 38.59
C ILE A 24 -29.77 12.76 37.59
N PRO A 25 -28.73 13.52 37.99
CA PRO A 25 -27.63 13.83 37.07
C PRO A 25 -26.91 12.59 36.55
N GLY A 26 -26.69 11.58 37.39
CA GLY A 26 -26.04 10.33 36.98
C GLY A 26 -26.83 9.59 35.88
N ILE A 27 -28.14 9.45 36.04
CA ILE A 27 -29.01 8.83 35.04
C ILE A 27 -29.01 9.66 33.75
N VAL A 28 -29.14 10.99 33.86
CA VAL A 28 -29.16 11.90 32.70
C VAL A 28 -27.85 11.83 31.92
N ILE A 29 -26.69 11.93 32.60
CA ILE A 29 -25.36 11.83 31.97
C ILE A 29 -25.16 10.46 31.32
N SER A 30 -25.53 9.37 32.00
CA SER A 30 -25.40 8.02 31.44
C SER A 30 -26.28 7.82 30.21
N THR A 31 -27.50 8.36 30.20
CA THR A 31 -28.42 8.24 29.08
C THR A 31 -27.94 9.07 27.88
N LEU A 32 -27.50 10.31 28.11
CA LEU A 32 -26.92 11.19 27.07
C LEU A 32 -25.58 10.66 26.52
N GLY A 33 -24.74 10.09 27.39
CA GLY A 33 -23.49 9.45 26.98
C GLY A 33 -23.74 8.22 26.10
N PHE A 34 -24.71 7.39 26.47
CA PHE A 34 -25.09 6.21 25.68
C PHE A 34 -25.66 6.60 24.30
N THR A 35 -26.53 7.63 24.24
CA THR A 35 -27.08 8.10 22.96
C THR A 35 -26.02 8.74 22.07
N PHE A 36 -25.06 9.48 22.63
CA PHE A 36 -23.93 10.04 21.90
C PHE A 36 -23.01 8.95 21.33
N LEU A 37 -22.64 7.95 22.15
CA LEU A 37 -21.81 6.83 21.71
C LEU A 37 -22.49 6.02 20.60
N ARG A 38 -23.81 5.79 20.72
CA ARG A 38 -24.59 5.12 19.68
C ARG A 38 -24.65 5.93 18.39
N ALA A 39 -24.86 7.24 18.46
CA ALA A 39 -24.85 8.12 17.28
C ALA A 39 -23.48 8.14 16.58
N GLN A 40 -22.37 8.11 17.34
CA GLN A 40 -21.02 8.01 16.79
C GLN A 40 -20.75 6.64 16.15
N ALA A 41 -21.22 5.55 16.76
CA ALA A 41 -21.08 4.21 16.21
C ALA A 41 -21.83 4.06 14.86
N GLU A 42 -23.06 4.58 14.78
CA GLU A 42 -23.85 4.62 13.55
C GLU A 42 -23.15 5.43 12.45
N ARG A 43 -22.60 6.62 12.78
CA ARG A 43 -21.81 7.42 11.83
C ARG A 43 -20.59 6.67 11.29
N ASN A 44 -19.82 6.05 12.16
CA ASN A 44 -18.62 5.29 11.77
C ASN A 44 -18.97 4.08 10.89
N GLN A 45 -20.15 3.48 11.07
CA GLN A 45 -20.63 2.40 10.21
C GLN A 45 -20.96 2.92 8.81
N ILE A 46 -21.68 4.04 8.70
CA ILE A 46 -22.06 4.64 7.41
C ILE A 46 -20.82 5.04 6.61
N ILE A 47 -19.84 5.71 7.24
CA ILE A 47 -18.57 6.09 6.59
C ILE A 47 -17.83 4.84 6.08
N ARG A 48 -17.72 3.79 6.91
CA ARG A 48 -17.06 2.53 6.50
C ARG A 48 -17.76 1.85 5.32
N ILE A 49 -19.09 1.88 5.26
CA ILE A 49 -19.85 1.33 4.13
C ILE A 49 -19.55 2.13 2.86
N ASN A 50 -19.56 3.47 2.92
CA ASN A 50 -19.27 4.32 1.77
C ASN A 50 -17.82 4.17 1.27
N ILE A 51 -16.84 4.07 2.18
CA ILE A 51 -15.44 3.76 1.82
C ILE A 51 -15.35 2.39 1.14
N SER A 52 -16.09 1.39 1.64
CA SER A 52 -16.12 0.05 1.05
C SER A 52 -16.76 0.05 -0.34
N ALA A 53 -17.80 0.86 -0.55
CA ALA A 53 -18.42 1.07 -1.84
C ALA A 53 -17.41 1.70 -2.82
N PHE A 54 -16.78 2.82 -2.42
CA PHE A 54 -15.76 3.49 -3.23
C PHE A 54 -14.62 2.53 -3.62
N LYS A 55 -14.06 1.80 -2.63
CA LYS A 55 -13.01 0.80 -2.89
C LYS A 55 -13.47 -0.27 -3.88
N SER A 56 -14.69 -0.78 -3.72
CA SER A 56 -15.26 -1.78 -4.64
C SER A 56 -15.42 -1.23 -6.06
N ALA A 57 -15.80 0.04 -6.21
CA ALA A 57 -15.89 0.70 -7.52
C ALA A 57 -14.50 0.87 -8.16
N THR A 58 -13.50 1.33 -7.40
CA THR A 58 -12.13 1.51 -7.91
C THR A 58 -11.48 0.19 -8.29
N THR A 59 -11.71 -0.89 -7.53
CA THR A 59 -11.19 -2.23 -7.83
C THR A 59 -11.81 -2.81 -9.10
N ALA A 60 -13.10 -2.59 -9.34
CA ALA A 60 -13.70 -2.96 -10.63
C ALA A 60 -13.09 -2.15 -11.78
N GLY A 61 -12.84 -0.85 -11.59
CA GLY A 61 -12.18 -0.01 -12.59
C GLY A 61 -10.78 -0.49 -12.95
N SER A 62 -9.99 -0.97 -11.97
CA SER A 62 -8.67 -1.54 -12.24
C SER A 62 -8.75 -2.81 -13.10
N TYR A 63 -9.73 -3.69 -12.87
CA TYR A 63 -9.92 -4.88 -13.71
C TYR A 63 -10.25 -4.51 -15.16
N LEU A 64 -11.08 -3.49 -15.40
CA LEU A 64 -11.35 -2.99 -16.75
C LEU A 64 -10.07 -2.48 -17.43
N SER A 65 -9.27 -1.67 -16.72
CA SER A 65 -8.00 -1.15 -17.25
C SER A 65 -7.03 -2.28 -17.61
N GLU A 66 -6.91 -3.27 -16.74
CA GLU A 66 -6.06 -4.44 -16.96
C GLU A 66 -6.52 -5.28 -18.16
N LEU A 67 -7.84 -5.46 -18.33
CA LEU A 67 -8.41 -6.17 -19.48
C LEU A 67 -8.01 -5.54 -20.82
N ASN A 68 -8.13 -4.22 -20.94
CA ASN A 68 -7.78 -3.53 -22.18
C ASN A 68 -6.26 -3.55 -22.41
N SER A 69 -5.47 -3.35 -21.36
CA SER A 69 -4.01 -3.42 -21.42
C SER A 69 -3.54 -4.80 -21.91
N LEU A 70 -4.06 -5.89 -21.34
CA LEU A 70 -3.74 -7.26 -21.74
C LEU A 70 -4.14 -7.53 -23.19
N LEU A 71 -5.32 -7.09 -23.62
CA LEU A 71 -5.80 -7.28 -24.98
C LEU A 71 -4.91 -6.56 -26.01
N VAL A 72 -4.61 -5.28 -25.76
CA VAL A 72 -3.76 -4.46 -26.63
C VAL A 72 -2.34 -5.01 -26.66
N THR A 73 -1.76 -5.36 -25.51
CA THR A 73 -0.41 -5.93 -25.43
C THR A 73 -0.31 -7.26 -26.18
N THR A 74 -1.30 -8.15 -26.01
CA THR A 74 -1.36 -9.43 -26.76
C THR A 74 -1.45 -9.18 -28.27
N TYR A 75 -2.20 -8.18 -28.70
CA TYR A 75 -2.29 -7.79 -30.11
C TYR A 75 -0.97 -7.24 -30.66
N LEU A 76 -0.32 -6.32 -29.94
CA LEU A 76 0.95 -5.74 -30.35
C LEU A 76 2.03 -6.82 -30.45
N GLU A 77 2.13 -7.70 -29.46
CA GLU A 77 3.09 -8.81 -29.48
C GLU A 77 2.88 -9.74 -30.68
N GLN A 78 1.62 -10.07 -31.00
CA GLN A 78 1.29 -11.02 -32.06
C GLN A 78 1.51 -10.47 -33.48
N TYR A 79 1.31 -9.16 -33.71
CA TYR A 79 1.38 -8.57 -35.06
C TYR A 79 2.54 -7.62 -35.29
N GLN A 80 3.23 -7.17 -34.23
CA GLN A 80 4.41 -6.30 -34.33
C GLN A 80 5.74 -7.01 -34.00
N SER A 81 5.71 -8.26 -33.53
CA SER A 81 6.92 -9.11 -33.39
C SER A 81 7.08 -10.06 -34.59
N ARG A 82 8.27 -10.12 -35.23
CA ARG A 82 8.58 -11.04 -36.35
C ARG A 82 8.56 -12.53 -35.93
N PRO A 83 8.45 -13.47 -36.89
CA PRO A 83 7.83 -14.78 -36.68
C PRO A 83 8.80 -15.78 -36.04
N VAL A 84 8.65 -16.01 -34.74
CA VAL A 84 9.09 -17.28 -34.16
C VAL A 84 7.99 -18.28 -34.46
N LEU A 85 8.27 -19.21 -35.37
CA LEU A 85 7.47 -20.43 -35.50
C LEU A 85 7.24 -20.98 -34.10
N ASP A 86 5.97 -21.21 -33.79
CA ASP A 86 5.54 -22.01 -32.63
C ASP A 86 5.60 -21.35 -31.25
N ARG A 87 5.17 -20.09 -31.15
CA ARG A 87 4.39 -19.72 -29.96
C ARG A 87 2.91 -19.85 -30.30
N THR A 88 2.24 -20.78 -29.62
CA THR A 88 0.80 -20.68 -29.37
C THR A 88 0.52 -19.28 -28.79
N PRO A 89 -0.63 -18.65 -29.07
CA PRO A 89 -1.00 -17.42 -28.36
C PRO A 89 -0.73 -17.67 -26.87
N ASP A 90 -0.12 -16.72 -26.16
CA ASP A 90 0.28 -16.89 -24.77
C ASP A 90 -1.00 -17.21 -23.96
N ASP A 91 -1.33 -18.49 -23.85
CA ASP A 91 -2.62 -18.96 -23.35
C ASP A 91 -2.79 -18.42 -21.93
N ALA A 92 -1.69 -18.22 -21.21
CA ALA A 92 -1.65 -17.54 -19.92
C ALA A 92 -2.26 -16.12 -19.97
N LYS A 93 -1.92 -15.28 -20.95
CA LYS A 93 -2.49 -13.92 -21.08
C LYS A 93 -3.96 -13.95 -21.44
N ILE A 94 -4.36 -14.85 -22.34
CA ILE A 94 -5.77 -15.04 -22.67
C ILE A 94 -6.55 -15.56 -21.46
N GLN A 95 -5.98 -16.48 -20.67
CA GLN A 95 -6.56 -16.94 -19.41
C GLN A 95 -6.68 -15.80 -18.40
N HIS A 96 -5.66 -14.93 -18.28
CA HIS A 96 -5.72 -13.74 -17.44
C HIS A 96 -6.83 -12.77 -17.89
N ILE A 97 -7.07 -12.62 -19.19
CA ILE A 97 -8.20 -11.85 -19.71
C ILE A 97 -9.53 -12.47 -19.25
N TYR A 98 -9.71 -13.79 -19.35
CA TYR A 98 -10.92 -14.44 -18.86
C TYR A 98 -11.08 -14.33 -17.33
N GLU A 99 -9.99 -14.44 -16.58
CA GLU A 99 -10.00 -14.28 -15.13
C GLU A 99 -10.42 -12.86 -14.73
N ASN A 100 -9.82 -11.84 -15.33
CA ASN A 100 -10.18 -10.45 -15.07
C ASN A 100 -11.61 -10.12 -15.50
N ASN A 101 -12.14 -10.75 -16.56
CA ASN A 101 -13.56 -10.66 -16.91
C ASN A 101 -14.44 -11.17 -15.77
N ARG A 102 -14.13 -12.37 -15.25
CA ARG A 102 -14.87 -12.97 -14.14
C ARG A 102 -14.77 -12.11 -12.87
N LEU A 103 -13.59 -11.56 -12.57
CA LEU A 103 -13.36 -10.70 -11.42
C LEU A 103 -14.14 -9.39 -11.53
N PHE A 104 -14.13 -8.75 -12.70
CA PHE A 104 -14.94 -7.56 -12.96
C PHE A 104 -16.43 -7.87 -12.80
N GLU A 105 -16.93 -8.92 -13.45
CA GLU A 105 -18.35 -9.30 -13.40
C GLU A 105 -18.81 -9.63 -11.98
N ALA A 106 -18.01 -10.39 -11.23
CA ALA A 106 -18.29 -10.68 -9.82
C ALA A 106 -18.32 -9.39 -8.98
N THR A 107 -17.39 -8.47 -9.21
CA THR A 107 -17.30 -7.19 -8.49
C THR A 107 -18.46 -6.27 -8.86
N LEU A 108 -18.86 -6.22 -10.13
CA LEU A 108 -20.03 -5.49 -10.63
C LEU A 108 -21.31 -5.97 -9.95
N HIS A 109 -21.54 -7.29 -9.91
CA HIS A 109 -22.69 -7.87 -9.23
C HIS A 109 -22.68 -7.60 -7.72
N HIS A 110 -21.51 -7.78 -7.09
CA HIS A 110 -21.33 -7.47 -5.68
C HIS A 110 -21.63 -5.99 -5.40
N PHE A 111 -21.14 -5.08 -6.24
CA PHE A 111 -21.37 -3.65 -6.13
C PHE A 111 -22.86 -3.30 -6.29
N LYS A 112 -23.52 -3.80 -7.34
CA LYS A 112 -24.96 -3.58 -7.57
C LYS A 112 -25.80 -4.05 -6.39
N ARG A 113 -25.49 -5.24 -5.84
CA ARG A 113 -26.23 -5.81 -4.70
C ARG A 113 -26.01 -5.04 -3.39
N ASN A 114 -24.77 -4.66 -3.10
CA ASN A 114 -24.38 -4.16 -1.78
C ASN A 114 -24.24 -2.64 -1.70
N TYR A 115 -24.10 -1.94 -2.82
CA TYR A 115 -23.73 -0.53 -2.88
C TYR A 115 -24.56 0.32 -3.85
N SER A 116 -25.58 -0.24 -4.52
CA SER A 116 -26.59 0.57 -5.21
C SER A 116 -27.37 1.41 -4.20
N LEU A 117 -27.39 2.72 -4.40
CA LEU A 117 -28.02 3.67 -3.48
C LEU A 117 -29.53 3.46 -3.34
N LEU A 118 -30.21 3.11 -4.44
CA LEU A 118 -31.67 2.97 -4.45
C LEU A 118 -32.15 1.59 -4.03
N THR A 119 -31.36 0.55 -4.31
CA THR A 119 -31.82 -0.85 -4.15
C THR A 119 -31.17 -1.57 -2.96
N SER A 120 -29.98 -1.16 -2.52
CA SER A 120 -29.26 -1.89 -1.48
C SER A 120 -29.69 -1.51 -0.06
N LEU A 121 -29.98 -2.53 0.76
CA LEU A 121 -30.24 -2.36 2.19
C LEU A 121 -29.08 -1.69 2.95
N ARG A 122 -27.84 -1.94 2.52
CA ARG A 122 -26.63 -1.40 3.17
C ARG A 122 -26.45 0.10 2.94
N MET A 123 -27.03 0.63 1.86
CA MET A 123 -26.93 2.04 1.48
C MET A 123 -28.14 2.87 1.91
N ARG A 124 -29.10 2.27 2.62
CA ARG A 124 -30.34 2.95 3.04
C ARG A 124 -30.08 4.22 3.85
N ASP A 125 -29.15 4.15 4.81
CA ASP A 125 -28.83 5.30 5.66
C ASP A 125 -28.11 6.39 4.88
N THR A 126 -27.20 6.01 3.98
CA THR A 126 -26.56 6.94 3.03
C THR A 126 -27.61 7.62 2.14
N LEU A 127 -28.56 6.88 1.57
CA LEU A 127 -29.65 7.41 0.76
C LEU A 127 -30.52 8.39 1.56
N HIS A 128 -30.85 8.02 2.80
CA HIS A 128 -31.63 8.89 3.69
C HIS A 128 -30.90 10.22 3.93
N ILE A 129 -29.60 10.18 4.22
CA ILE A 129 -28.78 11.37 4.46
C ILE A 129 -28.67 12.24 3.21
N LEU A 130 -28.46 11.64 2.04
CA LEU A 130 -28.39 12.37 0.76
C LEU A 130 -29.72 13.08 0.43
N ARG A 131 -30.86 12.43 0.70
CA ARG A 131 -32.19 13.01 0.48
C ARG A 131 -32.54 14.10 1.49
N THR A 132 -32.28 13.86 2.78
CA THR A 132 -32.71 14.77 3.86
C THR A 132 -31.86 16.03 3.96
N ASN A 133 -30.58 15.98 3.61
CA ASN A 133 -29.70 17.15 3.65
C ASN A 133 -29.58 17.86 2.30
N HIS A 134 -30.42 17.51 1.31
CA HIS A 134 -30.39 18.06 -0.05
C HIS A 134 -28.99 18.10 -0.68
N LEU A 135 -28.15 17.11 -0.35
CA LEU A 135 -26.75 17.12 -0.75
C LEU A 135 -26.62 17.00 -2.26
N ASP A 136 -27.33 16.06 -2.89
CA ASP A 136 -27.55 16.02 -4.34
C ASP A 136 -28.66 15.00 -4.65
N ALA A 137 -29.81 15.48 -5.14
CA ALA A 137 -30.97 14.62 -5.36
C ALA A 137 -30.83 13.72 -6.61
N SER A 138 -29.94 14.08 -7.53
CA SER A 138 -29.73 13.39 -8.81
C SER A 138 -28.81 12.18 -8.69
N LEU A 139 -27.81 12.20 -7.80
CA LEU A 139 -26.77 11.17 -7.69
C LEU A 139 -27.32 9.73 -7.53
N PRO A 140 -28.32 9.45 -6.66
CA PRO A 140 -28.85 8.10 -6.53
C PRO A 140 -29.53 7.58 -7.80
N LEU A 141 -30.22 8.46 -8.55
CA LEU A 141 -30.87 8.10 -9.80
C LEU A 141 -29.85 7.90 -10.91
N GLN A 142 -28.87 8.81 -11.00
CA GLN A 142 -27.78 8.74 -11.97
C GLN A 142 -26.96 7.45 -11.78
N GLN A 143 -26.57 7.12 -10.54
CA GLN A 143 -25.84 5.87 -10.25
C GLN A 143 -26.62 4.65 -10.72
N GLN A 144 -27.93 4.62 -10.49
CA GLN A 144 -28.77 3.50 -10.90
C GLN A 144 -28.84 3.39 -12.43
N GLN A 145 -29.02 4.51 -13.13
CA GLN A 145 -29.04 4.56 -14.58
C GLN A 145 -27.71 4.08 -15.19
N ASP A 146 -26.59 4.58 -14.67
CA ASP A 146 -25.25 4.21 -15.13
C ASP A 146 -24.96 2.72 -14.85
N LEU A 147 -25.33 2.21 -13.66
CA LEU A 147 -25.18 0.79 -13.32
C LEU A 147 -26.03 -0.11 -14.21
N ASP A 148 -27.25 0.29 -14.55
CA ASP A 148 -28.11 -0.47 -15.44
C ASP A 148 -27.58 -0.41 -16.89
N GLN A 149 -27.10 0.74 -17.35
CA GLN A 149 -26.47 0.88 -18.66
C GLN A 149 -25.22 0.01 -18.78
N ILE A 150 -24.36 0.00 -17.75
CA ILE A 150 -23.17 -0.85 -17.69
C ILE A 150 -23.56 -2.32 -17.70
N SER A 151 -24.47 -2.71 -16.80
CA SER A 151 -24.81 -4.12 -16.57
C SER A 151 -25.56 -4.77 -17.72
N TYR A 152 -26.39 -4.03 -18.46
CA TYR A 152 -27.28 -4.59 -19.47
C TYR A 152 -26.87 -4.27 -20.91
N VAL A 153 -26.04 -3.25 -21.13
CA VAL A 153 -25.65 -2.81 -22.49
C VAL A 153 -24.14 -2.84 -22.65
N LEU A 154 -23.41 -1.97 -21.93
CA LEU A 154 -21.99 -1.73 -22.22
C LEU A 154 -21.08 -2.92 -21.89
N TRP A 155 -21.34 -3.63 -20.79
CA TRP A 155 -20.55 -4.80 -20.42
C TRP A 155 -20.76 -5.97 -21.41
N PRO A 156 -22.01 -6.38 -21.73
CA PRO A 156 -22.24 -7.37 -22.78
C PRO A 156 -21.66 -6.99 -24.15
N ASP A 157 -21.79 -5.72 -24.56
CA ASP A 157 -21.25 -5.24 -25.84
C ASP A 157 -19.71 -5.34 -25.88
N TYR A 158 -19.05 -4.94 -24.80
CA TYR A 158 -17.61 -5.10 -24.66
C TYR A 158 -17.19 -6.57 -24.67
N GLN A 159 -17.89 -7.45 -23.92
CA GLN A 159 -17.61 -8.88 -23.92
C GLN A 159 -17.75 -9.49 -25.31
N ALA A 160 -18.77 -9.10 -26.08
CA ALA A 160 -18.95 -9.55 -27.45
C ALA A 160 -17.82 -9.08 -28.37
N ALA A 161 -17.45 -7.80 -28.32
CA ALA A 161 -16.35 -7.24 -29.10
C ALA A 161 -15.00 -7.87 -28.73
N GLN A 162 -14.76 -8.07 -27.43
CA GLN A 162 -13.55 -8.72 -26.91
C GLN A 162 -13.48 -10.19 -27.32
N ALA A 163 -14.59 -10.92 -27.31
CA ALA A 163 -14.64 -12.31 -27.77
C ALA A 163 -14.24 -12.43 -29.25
N LEU A 164 -14.71 -11.51 -30.11
CA LEU A 164 -14.32 -11.44 -31.52
C LEU A 164 -12.82 -11.11 -31.67
N ALA A 165 -12.31 -10.17 -30.88
CA ALA A 165 -10.90 -9.81 -30.85
C ALA A 165 -10.00 -10.99 -30.40
N ILE A 166 -10.36 -11.69 -29.32
CA ILE A 166 -9.64 -12.87 -28.84
C ILE A 166 -9.72 -14.00 -29.87
N ALA A 167 -10.87 -14.21 -30.52
CA ALA A 167 -11.00 -15.20 -31.59
C ALA A 167 -10.07 -14.88 -32.78
N ALA A 168 -9.96 -13.61 -33.16
CA ALA A 168 -9.05 -13.17 -34.22
C ALA A 168 -7.57 -13.39 -33.86
N LEU A 169 -7.21 -13.17 -32.58
CA LEU A 169 -5.88 -13.46 -32.05
C LEU A 169 -5.60 -14.97 -32.05
N LYS A 170 -6.51 -15.79 -31.50
CA LYS A 170 -6.37 -17.26 -31.47
C LYS A 170 -6.24 -17.88 -32.86
N GLN A 171 -7.01 -17.38 -33.83
CA GLN A 171 -7.01 -17.88 -35.21
C GLN A 171 -5.87 -17.30 -36.08
N LYS A 172 -5.00 -16.45 -35.51
CA LYS A 172 -3.90 -15.77 -36.23
C LYS A 172 -4.38 -15.08 -37.51
N MET A 173 -5.52 -14.40 -37.44
CA MET A 173 -6.10 -13.72 -38.61
C MET A 173 -5.12 -12.68 -39.18
N PRO A 174 -5.09 -12.43 -40.50
CA PRO A 174 -4.23 -11.38 -41.07
C PRO A 174 -4.48 -10.02 -40.41
N LEU A 175 -3.41 -9.22 -40.22
CA LEU A 175 -3.46 -7.92 -39.54
C LEU A 175 -4.60 -7.01 -40.05
N ALA A 176 -4.83 -6.97 -41.36
CA ALA A 176 -5.90 -6.18 -41.98
C ALA A 176 -7.32 -6.55 -41.51
N ARG A 177 -7.55 -7.80 -41.09
CA ARG A 177 -8.83 -8.29 -40.55
C ARG A 177 -8.87 -8.27 -39.02
N ALA A 178 -7.74 -8.48 -38.35
CA ALA A 178 -7.65 -8.45 -36.90
C ALA A 178 -7.73 -7.02 -36.32
N HIS A 179 -7.06 -6.05 -36.97
CA HIS A 179 -7.02 -4.66 -36.52
C HIS A 179 -8.41 -4.02 -36.27
N PRO A 180 -9.40 -4.08 -37.18
CA PRO A 180 -10.72 -3.48 -36.94
C PRO A 180 -11.47 -4.13 -35.76
N LEU A 181 -11.28 -5.44 -35.51
CA LEU A 181 -11.90 -6.14 -34.37
C LEU A 181 -11.30 -5.68 -33.04
N ILE A 182 -9.98 -5.50 -33.00
CA ILE A 182 -9.27 -4.98 -31.82
C ILE A 182 -9.63 -3.51 -31.57
N ALA A 183 -9.70 -2.70 -32.63
CA ALA A 183 -10.15 -1.32 -32.53
C ALA A 183 -11.59 -1.21 -32.02
N SER A 184 -12.48 -2.10 -32.48
CA SER A 184 -13.86 -2.18 -31.98
C SER A 184 -13.91 -2.54 -30.50
N ALA A 185 -13.11 -3.52 -30.05
CA ALA A 185 -13.03 -3.89 -28.63
C ALA A 185 -12.49 -2.74 -27.76
N ASN A 186 -11.44 -2.04 -28.22
CA ASN A 186 -10.87 -0.89 -27.53
C ASN A 186 -11.86 0.30 -27.47
N SER A 187 -12.66 0.50 -28.53
CA SER A 187 -13.73 1.50 -28.53
C SER A 187 -14.82 1.16 -27.51
N ALA A 188 -15.28 -0.09 -27.48
CA ALA A 188 -16.28 -0.55 -26.51
C ALA A 188 -15.76 -0.44 -25.07
N TYR A 189 -14.49 -0.78 -24.85
CA TYR A 189 -13.80 -0.56 -23.57
C TYR A 189 -13.82 0.91 -23.17
N THR A 190 -13.45 1.83 -24.06
CA THR A 190 -13.34 3.26 -23.73
C THR A 190 -14.69 3.82 -23.26
N ILE A 191 -15.78 3.43 -23.92
CA ILE A 191 -17.15 3.84 -23.54
C ILE A 191 -17.52 3.25 -22.16
N LEU A 192 -17.26 1.97 -21.95
CA LEU A 192 -17.52 1.28 -20.69
C LEU A 192 -16.70 1.87 -19.53
N ALA A 193 -15.41 2.10 -19.72
CA ALA A 193 -14.49 2.64 -18.73
C ALA A 193 -14.90 4.07 -18.34
N THR A 194 -15.22 4.91 -19.32
CA THR A 194 -15.72 6.28 -19.06
C THR A 194 -16.99 6.25 -18.21
N LYS A 195 -17.93 5.35 -18.54
CA LYS A 195 -19.18 5.21 -17.79
C LYS A 195 -18.96 4.62 -16.39
N TRP A 196 -17.97 3.74 -16.22
CA TRP A 196 -17.57 3.22 -14.91
C TRP A 196 -16.89 4.29 -14.04
N ASP A 197 -16.09 5.16 -14.65
CA ASP A 197 -15.47 6.29 -13.95
C ASP A 197 -16.52 7.28 -13.42
N GLU A 198 -17.66 7.44 -14.10
CA GLU A 198 -18.81 8.18 -13.55
C GLU A 198 -19.32 7.54 -12.24
N ILE A 199 -19.41 6.20 -12.16
CA ILE A 199 -19.76 5.51 -10.91
C ILE A 199 -18.74 5.78 -9.80
N VAL A 200 -17.45 5.72 -10.13
CA VAL A 200 -16.36 6.01 -9.17
C VAL A 200 -16.46 7.44 -8.66
N ASN A 201 -16.69 8.41 -9.56
CA ASN A 201 -16.86 9.82 -9.22
C ASN A 201 -18.10 10.06 -8.33
N ILE A 202 -19.22 9.39 -8.61
CA ILE A 202 -20.41 9.45 -7.75
C ILE A 202 -20.06 8.91 -6.35
N MET A 203 -19.32 7.80 -6.24
CA MET A 203 -18.89 7.25 -4.95
C MET A 203 -17.93 8.19 -4.21
N ASP A 204 -17.01 8.85 -4.91
CA ASP A 204 -16.09 9.82 -4.32
C ASP A 204 -16.83 11.05 -3.80
N GLN A 205 -17.76 11.60 -4.59
CA GLN A 205 -18.59 12.73 -4.18
C GLN A 205 -19.42 12.39 -2.95
N ILE A 206 -20.01 11.20 -2.91
CA ILE A 206 -20.74 10.73 -1.73
C ILE A 206 -19.79 10.60 -0.55
N ASN A 207 -18.63 9.96 -0.71
CA ASN A 207 -17.68 9.78 0.38
C ASN A 207 -17.22 11.13 0.96
N THR A 208 -16.82 12.07 0.10
CA THR A 208 -16.40 13.43 0.47
C THR A 208 -17.53 14.19 1.18
N ARG A 209 -18.75 14.16 0.63
CA ARG A 209 -19.90 14.84 1.24
C ARG A 209 -20.29 14.20 2.57
N MET A 210 -20.23 12.88 2.69
CA MET A 210 -20.56 12.15 3.92
C MET A 210 -19.54 12.39 5.04
N ILE A 211 -18.28 12.65 4.70
CA ILE A 211 -17.26 13.09 5.66
C ILE A 211 -17.50 14.55 6.07
N ALA A 212 -17.86 15.41 5.12
CA ALA A 212 -18.07 16.84 5.33
C ALA A 212 -19.39 17.19 6.04
N THR A 213 -20.47 16.40 5.85
CA THR A 213 -21.72 16.63 6.57
C THR A 213 -21.58 16.20 8.03
N THR A 214 -21.47 17.19 8.91
CA THR A 214 -21.71 16.97 10.35
C THR A 214 -23.18 16.62 10.51
N PRO A 215 -23.56 15.46 11.05
CA PRO A 215 -24.97 15.15 11.23
C PRO A 215 -25.61 16.21 12.14
N THR A 216 -26.72 16.78 11.69
CA THR A 216 -27.58 17.72 12.45
C THR A 216 -27.91 17.20 13.85
N ARG A 217 -27.97 15.88 14.03
CA ARG A 217 -28.13 15.22 15.34
C ARG A 217 -27.06 15.55 16.38
N THR A 218 -25.83 15.86 15.97
CA THR A 218 -24.77 16.24 16.93
C THR A 218 -25.12 17.57 17.61
N ASN A 219 -25.74 18.50 16.88
CA ASN A 219 -26.20 19.77 17.42
C ASN A 219 -27.45 19.61 18.30
N GLU A 220 -28.36 18.70 17.95
CA GLU A 220 -29.52 18.36 18.80
C GLU A 220 -29.09 17.73 20.13
N ILE A 221 -28.12 16.81 20.11
CA ILE A 221 -27.57 16.21 21.33
C ILE A 221 -26.81 17.25 22.15
N ALA A 222 -26.00 18.11 21.51
CA ALA A 222 -25.31 19.19 22.20
C ALA A 222 -26.29 20.17 22.86
N PHE A 223 -27.39 20.50 22.19
CA PHE A 223 -28.45 21.35 22.75
C PHE A 223 -29.16 20.67 23.93
N MET A 224 -29.45 19.36 23.83
CA MET A 224 -30.01 18.59 24.95
C MET A 224 -29.06 18.51 26.16
N VAL A 225 -27.74 18.39 25.93
CA VAL A 225 -26.74 18.44 27.00
C VAL A 225 -26.76 19.80 27.72
N VAL A 226 -26.82 20.90 26.96
CA VAL A 226 -26.88 22.26 27.52
C VAL A 226 -28.18 22.46 28.32
N MET A 227 -29.33 22.04 27.79
CA MET A 227 -30.61 22.10 28.51
C MET A 227 -30.62 21.25 29.77
N ALA A 228 -30.05 20.04 29.72
CA ALA A 228 -29.92 19.17 30.88
C ALA A 228 -29.00 19.79 31.95
N PHE A 229 -27.90 20.43 31.54
CA PHE A 229 -27.00 21.15 32.44
C PHE A 229 -27.72 22.28 33.19
N PHE A 230 -28.48 23.13 32.47
CA PHE A 230 -29.28 24.18 33.10
C PHE A 230 -30.40 23.62 33.99
N GLY A 231 -31.05 22.52 33.57
CA GLY A 231 -32.07 21.85 34.37
C GLY A 231 -31.52 21.29 35.69
N ILE A 232 -30.31 20.70 35.68
CA ILE A 232 -29.62 20.22 36.88
C ILE A 232 -29.26 21.39 37.80
N ILE A 233 -28.74 22.49 37.25
CA ILE A 233 -28.44 23.70 38.04
C ILE A 233 -29.72 24.25 38.69
N MET A 234 -30.82 24.35 37.94
CA MET A 234 -32.10 24.82 38.48
C MET A 234 -32.62 23.89 39.58
N LEU A 235 -32.52 22.57 39.40
CA LEU A 235 -32.92 21.57 40.40
C LEU A 235 -32.10 21.70 41.68
N VAL A 236 -30.77 21.86 41.56
CA VAL A 236 -29.87 22.08 42.70
C VAL A 236 -30.22 23.38 43.44
N VAL A 237 -30.52 24.46 42.73
CA VAL A 237 -30.94 25.73 43.32
C VAL A 237 -32.31 25.61 44.03
N ILE A 238 -33.28 24.92 43.45
CA ILE A 238 -34.60 24.69 44.07
C ILE A 238 -34.46 23.85 45.34
N ILE A 239 -33.70 22.75 45.28
CA ILE A 239 -33.44 21.90 46.45
C ILE A 239 -32.68 22.69 47.51
N GLY A 240 -31.64 23.43 47.14
CA GLY A 240 -30.85 24.26 48.04
C GLY A 240 -31.68 25.34 48.75
N THR A 241 -32.51 26.07 48.01
CA THR A 241 -33.40 27.11 48.58
C THR A 241 -34.50 26.51 49.46
N THR A 242 -35.01 25.33 49.12
CA THR A 242 -36.01 24.60 49.94
C THR A 242 -35.41 24.13 51.26
N THR A 243 -34.22 23.54 51.22
CA THR A 243 -33.47 23.11 52.41
C THR A 243 -33.10 24.31 53.28
N TYR A 244 -32.64 25.42 52.67
CA TYR A 244 -32.35 26.67 53.37
C TYR A 244 -33.59 27.22 54.09
N ARG A 245 -34.76 27.28 53.43
CA ARG A 245 -35.98 27.79 54.07
C ARG A 245 -36.56 26.87 55.13
N SER A 246 -36.44 25.57 54.96
CA SER A 246 -37.03 24.59 55.88
C SER A 246 -36.17 24.28 57.10
N ILE A 247 -34.85 24.53 57.05
CA ILE A 247 -33.91 24.23 58.14
C ILE A 247 -33.27 25.50 58.69
N MET A 248 -32.67 26.34 57.82
CA MET A 248 -31.84 27.47 58.25
C MET A 248 -32.66 28.59 58.88
N LEU A 249 -33.84 28.90 58.31
CA LEU A 249 -34.74 29.95 58.84
C LEU A 249 -35.27 29.63 60.25
N PRO A 250 -35.83 28.42 60.52
CA PRO A 250 -36.20 28.02 61.87
C PRO A 250 -35.02 27.97 62.86
N LEU A 251 -33.84 27.52 62.41
CA LEU A 251 -32.62 27.53 63.22
C LEU A 251 -32.16 28.95 63.59
N GLN A 252 -32.28 29.92 62.68
CA GLN A 252 -31.99 31.33 62.97
C GLN A 252 -32.95 31.88 64.03
N GLN A 253 -34.24 31.53 63.97
CA GLN A 253 -35.23 31.94 64.98
C GLN A 253 -34.91 31.34 66.35
N ILE A 254 -34.50 30.07 66.40
CA ILE A 254 -34.01 29.42 67.62
C ILE A 254 -32.75 30.11 68.12
N THR A 255 -31.79 30.42 67.24
CA THR A 255 -30.54 31.12 67.61
C THR A 255 -30.81 32.52 68.18
N LEU A 256 -31.73 33.27 67.57
CA LEU A 256 -32.17 34.59 68.06
C LEU A 256 -32.91 34.49 69.39
N LEU A 257 -33.70 33.43 69.61
CA LEU A 257 -34.30 33.15 70.91
C LEU A 257 -33.22 32.82 71.95
N THR A 258 -32.28 31.93 71.64
CA THR A 258 -31.17 31.59 72.53
C THR A 258 -30.34 32.83 72.89
N ARG A 259 -30.15 33.78 71.95
CA ARG A 259 -29.47 35.05 72.22
C ARG A 259 -30.27 35.97 73.15
N ARG A 260 -31.60 36.04 73.01
CA ARG A 260 -32.49 36.79 73.93
C ARG A 260 -32.52 36.17 75.32
N VAL A 261 -32.57 34.84 75.39
CA VAL A 261 -32.47 34.05 76.63
C VAL A 261 -31.12 34.30 77.31
N ALA A 262 -30.02 34.31 76.55
CA ALA A 262 -28.69 34.64 77.06
C ALA A 262 -28.56 36.09 77.57
N GLN A 263 -29.44 37.00 77.12
CA GLN A 263 -29.53 38.38 77.60
C GLN A 263 -30.47 38.55 78.80
N GLY A 264 -30.98 37.45 79.37
CA GLY A 264 -31.78 37.44 80.61
C GLY A 264 -33.29 37.40 80.41
N ASP A 265 -33.80 37.39 79.18
CA ASP A 265 -35.23 37.26 78.89
C ASP A 265 -35.65 35.78 78.88
N LEU A 266 -35.99 35.26 80.06
CA LEU A 266 -36.43 33.88 80.27
C LEU A 266 -37.93 33.66 80.03
N HIS A 267 -38.68 34.72 79.74
CA HIS A 267 -40.10 34.64 79.42
C HIS A 267 -40.36 34.48 77.91
N ALA A 268 -39.38 34.80 77.06
CA ALA A 268 -39.46 34.52 75.64
C ALA A 268 -39.67 33.01 75.36
N ARG A 269 -40.43 32.66 74.32
CA ARG A 269 -40.68 31.28 73.89
C ARG A 269 -40.47 31.11 72.39
N ALA A 270 -40.02 29.93 71.97
CA ALA A 270 -39.88 29.57 70.57
C ALA A 270 -41.26 29.30 69.95
N PRO A 271 -41.61 29.90 68.80
CA PRO A 271 -42.82 29.53 68.07
C PRO A 271 -42.68 28.09 67.53
N ILE A 272 -43.60 27.20 67.90
CA ILE A 272 -43.62 25.80 67.45
C ILE A 272 -44.39 25.71 66.13
N THR A 273 -43.78 26.18 65.05
CA THR A 273 -44.41 26.20 63.71
C THR A 273 -43.98 25.00 62.84
N ALA A 274 -42.81 24.42 63.13
CA ALA A 274 -42.31 23.24 62.44
C ALA A 274 -42.99 21.95 62.96
N HIS A 275 -42.96 20.88 62.17
CA HIS A 275 -43.53 19.56 62.53
C HIS A 275 -42.48 18.43 62.55
N ASP A 276 -41.19 18.79 62.55
CA ASP A 276 -40.05 17.88 62.43
C ASP A 276 -39.13 17.96 63.67
N GLU A 277 -37.88 17.52 63.58
CA GLU A 277 -36.94 17.60 64.70
C GLU A 277 -36.70 19.03 65.17
N ILE A 278 -36.90 20.06 64.34
CA ILE A 278 -36.85 21.45 64.80
C ILE A 278 -38.03 21.76 65.72
N SER A 279 -39.19 21.12 65.52
CA SER A 279 -40.33 21.21 66.46
C SER A 279 -40.00 20.55 67.79
N LEU A 280 -39.27 19.42 67.75
CA LEU A 280 -38.78 18.74 68.95
C LEU A 280 -37.73 19.60 69.66
N VAL A 281 -36.83 20.26 68.93
CA VAL A 281 -35.84 21.20 69.50
C VAL A 281 -36.51 22.45 70.06
N ALA A 282 -37.47 23.05 69.35
CA ALA A 282 -38.22 24.21 69.83
C ALA A 282 -39.07 23.86 71.07
N ALA A 283 -39.72 22.69 71.08
CA ALA A 283 -40.43 22.17 72.23
C ALA A 283 -39.47 21.84 73.39
N SER A 284 -38.29 21.28 73.10
CA SER A 284 -37.25 21.00 74.09
C SER A 284 -36.62 22.26 74.63
N ILE A 285 -36.48 23.33 73.84
CA ILE A 285 -36.00 24.65 74.29
C ILE A 285 -37.08 25.33 75.13
N ASN A 286 -38.35 25.24 74.77
CA ASN A 286 -39.44 25.74 75.62
C ASN A 286 -39.55 24.93 76.92
N LYS A 287 -39.36 23.61 76.86
CA LYS A 287 -39.27 22.74 78.03
C LYS A 287 -38.02 23.04 78.86
N MET A 288 -36.89 23.35 78.22
CA MET A 288 -35.66 23.82 78.85
C MET A 288 -35.85 25.19 79.47
N LEU A 289 -36.59 26.12 78.87
CA LEU A 289 -36.89 27.43 79.46
C LEU A 289 -37.84 27.32 80.65
N ASN A 290 -38.79 26.39 80.59
CA ASN A 290 -39.60 26.01 81.74
C ASN A 290 -38.73 25.30 82.80
N SER A 291 -37.84 24.41 82.39
CA SER A 291 -36.86 23.79 83.27
C SER A 291 -35.83 24.78 83.78
N ILE A 292 -35.48 25.88 83.09
CA ILE A 292 -34.57 26.95 83.54
C ILE A 292 -35.31 27.84 84.54
N MET A 293 -36.62 28.06 84.39
CA MET A 293 -37.42 28.66 85.47
C MET A 293 -37.41 27.77 86.73
N VAL A 294 -37.59 26.46 86.57
CA VAL A 294 -37.53 25.48 87.67
C VAL A 294 -36.10 25.30 88.21
N VAL A 295 -35.09 25.34 87.33
CA VAL A 295 -33.66 25.21 87.63
C VAL A 295 -33.09 26.53 88.12
N ILE A 296 -33.73 27.70 87.97
CA ILE A 296 -33.36 28.93 88.68
C ILE A 296 -33.93 28.93 90.10
N GLU A 297 -35.04 28.22 90.31
CA GLU A 297 -35.56 27.87 91.64
C GLU A 297 -34.72 26.74 92.31
N GLU A 298 -33.95 25.97 91.53
CA GLU A 298 -33.13 24.84 91.99
C GLU A 298 -31.60 25.01 91.78
N MET A 299 -31.13 26.12 91.16
CA MET A 299 -29.71 26.53 91.00
C MET A 299 -29.26 27.39 92.19
N GLN A 300 -29.49 26.91 93.40
CA GLN A 300 -28.60 27.25 94.52
C GLN A 300 -27.80 26.05 95.02
N THR A 301 -27.93 24.89 94.37
CA THR A 301 -27.11 23.71 94.68
C THR A 301 -26.76 22.95 93.40
N GLN A 302 -25.45 22.74 93.19
CA GLN A 302 -24.84 21.86 92.17
C GLN A 302 -24.42 22.46 90.82
N SER A 303 -23.64 23.54 90.82
CA SER A 303 -22.73 23.87 89.70
C SER A 303 -21.31 23.81 90.25
N ASP A 304 -20.54 22.76 89.92
CA ASP A 304 -19.07 22.83 89.95
C ASP A 304 -18.28 21.67 89.30
N VAL A 305 -18.87 20.71 88.56
CA VAL A 305 -18.08 19.58 88.01
C VAL A 305 -18.08 19.43 86.48
N THR A 306 -18.84 20.21 85.72
CA THR A 306 -18.98 19.97 84.26
C THR A 306 -18.44 21.06 83.33
N GLN A 307 -17.76 22.09 83.86
CA GLN A 307 -17.11 23.15 83.04
C GLN A 307 -15.58 23.04 82.90
N GLY A 308 -14.91 22.17 83.65
CA GLY A 308 -13.45 22.00 83.56
C GLY A 308 -12.97 21.07 82.42
N HIS A 309 -13.70 20.00 82.12
CA HIS A 309 -13.18 18.94 81.23
C HIS A 309 -13.30 19.24 79.73
N ILE A 310 -14.26 20.06 79.30
CA ILE A 310 -14.43 20.43 77.88
C ILE A 310 -13.37 21.45 77.44
N ALA A 311 -12.99 22.40 78.30
CA ALA A 311 -11.97 23.40 77.98
C ALA A 311 -10.58 22.78 77.79
N ARG A 312 -10.25 21.72 78.56
CA ARG A 312 -8.97 21.02 78.45
C ARG A 312 -8.86 20.21 77.14
N LEU A 313 -9.90 19.49 76.74
CA LEU A 313 -9.93 18.75 75.47
C LEU A 313 -9.92 19.70 74.25
N VAL A 314 -10.62 20.83 74.29
CA VAL A 314 -10.56 21.86 73.23
C VAL A 314 -9.17 22.51 73.15
N SER A 315 -8.46 22.65 74.27
CA SER A 315 -7.08 23.16 74.29
C SER A 315 -6.06 22.15 73.74
N GLU A 316 -6.21 20.86 74.04
CA GLU A 316 -5.32 19.80 73.53
C GLU A 316 -5.53 19.54 72.03
N VAL A 317 -6.75 19.72 71.52
CA VAL A 317 -7.12 19.52 70.10
C VAL A 317 -6.60 20.65 69.18
N ARG A 318 -6.29 21.84 69.72
CA ARG A 318 -5.81 22.98 68.91
C ARG A 318 -4.51 22.69 68.16
N GLY A 319 -3.60 21.87 68.71
CA GLY A 319 -2.33 21.54 68.07
C GLY A 319 -2.46 20.74 66.77
N ILE A 320 -3.57 20.01 66.58
CA ILE A 320 -3.82 19.24 65.34
C ILE A 320 -4.31 20.12 64.20
N ALA A 321 -4.99 21.23 64.51
CA ALA A 321 -5.35 22.22 63.49
C ALA A 321 -4.09 22.85 62.85
N ASP A 322 -2.98 22.88 63.59
CA ASP A 322 -1.66 23.35 63.11
C ASP A 322 -0.81 22.23 62.47
N GLY A 323 -1.37 21.03 62.28
CA GLY A 323 -0.70 19.91 61.62
C GLY A 323 0.17 19.03 62.53
N ASP A 324 0.12 19.23 63.86
CA ASP A 324 0.87 18.37 64.78
C ASP A 324 0.12 17.07 65.06
N LEU A 325 0.40 16.02 64.27
CA LEU A 325 -0.15 14.67 64.44
C LEU A 325 0.68 13.82 65.42
N SER A 326 1.64 14.43 66.15
CA SER A 326 2.45 13.73 67.15
C SER A 326 1.86 13.74 68.55
N ILE A 327 0.78 14.52 68.77
CA ILE A 327 0.16 14.72 70.08
C ILE A 327 -0.85 13.60 70.43
N GLN A 328 -0.94 13.27 71.71
CA GLN A 328 -1.96 12.36 72.25
C GLN A 328 -2.74 13.07 73.36
N THR A 329 -4.06 12.89 73.36
CA THR A 329 -4.91 13.35 74.46
C THR A 329 -4.91 12.30 75.58
N GLY A 330 -4.87 12.76 76.84
CA GLY A 330 -4.79 11.86 78.00
C GLY A 330 -6.07 11.04 78.18
N VAL A 331 -5.98 9.71 78.08
CA VAL A 331 -7.11 8.80 78.28
C VAL A 331 -7.36 8.65 79.79
N SER A 332 -8.58 8.93 80.24
CA SER A 332 -9.06 8.73 81.62
C SER A 332 -10.35 7.92 81.62
N ASP A 333 -10.69 7.20 82.69
CA ASP A 333 -11.90 6.35 82.81
C ASP A 333 -13.24 7.13 82.88
N THR A 334 -13.27 8.38 82.40
CA THR A 334 -14.45 9.24 82.39
C THR A 334 -15.08 9.27 81.00
N SER A 335 -16.30 9.80 80.88
CA SER A 335 -16.98 10.01 79.59
C SER A 335 -16.18 10.87 78.59
N VAL A 336 -15.14 11.59 79.06
CA VAL A 336 -14.21 12.38 78.25
C VAL A 336 -13.07 11.53 77.68
N GLY A 337 -12.72 10.38 78.29
CA GLY A 337 -11.70 9.46 77.78
C GLY A 337 -12.10 8.70 76.53
N ILE A 338 -13.39 8.39 76.34
CA ILE A 338 -13.90 7.81 75.09
C ILE A 338 -13.70 8.77 73.90
N LEU A 339 -13.86 10.08 74.16
CA LEU A 339 -13.62 11.12 73.16
C LEU A 339 -12.13 11.24 72.84
N ALA A 340 -11.25 11.15 73.84
CA ALA A 340 -9.80 11.10 73.68
C ALA A 340 -9.32 9.90 72.84
N ASP A 341 -9.89 8.71 73.07
CA ASP A 341 -9.56 7.49 72.33
C ASP A 341 -9.98 7.57 70.85
N THR A 342 -11.22 8.02 70.59
CA THR A 342 -11.72 8.25 69.21
C THR A 342 -10.85 9.27 68.47
N PHE A 343 -10.36 10.28 69.19
CA PHE A 343 -9.53 11.33 68.62
C PHE A 343 -8.11 10.84 68.31
N ASN A 344 -7.50 10.04 69.19
CA ASN A 344 -6.22 9.39 68.94
C ASN A 344 -6.29 8.44 67.71
N TYR A 345 -7.39 7.72 67.52
CA TYR A 345 -7.63 6.90 66.32
C TYR A 345 -7.68 7.74 65.03
N ILE A 346 -8.36 8.90 65.05
CA ILE A 346 -8.41 9.81 63.89
C ILE A 346 -7.00 10.34 63.55
N ILE A 347 -6.19 10.70 64.55
CA ILE A 347 -4.81 11.15 64.33
C ILE A 347 -3.97 10.05 63.68
N GLU A 348 -4.12 8.80 64.11
CA GLU A 348 -3.40 7.65 63.54
C GLU A 348 -3.81 7.36 62.08
N GLU A 349 -5.11 7.40 61.78
CA GLU A 349 -5.61 7.25 60.41
C GLU A 349 -5.17 8.41 59.50
N LEU A 350 -5.20 9.65 60.00
CA LEU A 350 -4.67 10.83 59.29
C LEU A 350 -3.17 10.69 59.02
N GLY A 351 -2.39 10.23 60.00
CA GLY A 351 -0.97 9.94 59.84
C GLY A 351 -0.72 8.91 58.75
N SER A 352 -1.49 7.81 58.74
CA SER A 352 -1.41 6.76 57.71
C SER A 352 -1.76 7.28 56.30
N VAL A 353 -2.72 8.20 56.18
CA VAL A 353 -3.05 8.87 54.92
C VAL A 353 -1.91 9.78 54.45
N VAL A 354 -1.31 10.57 55.35
CA VAL A 354 -0.15 11.43 55.04
C VAL A 354 1.03 10.61 54.52
N VAL A 355 1.33 9.47 55.15
CA VAL A 355 2.38 8.55 54.69
C VAL A 355 2.08 8.02 53.28
N ARG A 356 0.84 7.59 53.03
CA ARG A 356 0.42 7.09 51.72
C ARG A 356 0.50 8.17 50.63
N ILE A 357 0.14 9.42 50.94
CA ILE A 357 0.26 10.54 50.01
C ILE A 357 1.73 10.81 49.68
N LYS A 358 2.63 10.79 50.68
CA LYS A 358 4.08 10.97 50.46
C LYS A 358 4.67 9.87 49.57
N GLU A 359 4.27 8.62 49.78
CA GLU A 359 4.72 7.49 48.96
C GLU A 359 4.23 7.61 47.50
N VAL A 360 2.94 7.89 47.29
CA VAL A 360 2.37 8.06 45.95
C VAL A 360 3.02 9.25 45.25
N ALA A 361 3.20 10.38 45.94
CA ALA A 361 3.87 11.54 45.40
C ALA A 361 5.30 11.20 44.95
N HIS A 362 6.07 10.48 45.77
CA HIS A 362 7.42 10.08 45.40
C HIS A 362 7.46 9.15 44.17
N LYS A 363 6.56 8.15 44.09
CA LYS A 363 6.45 7.25 42.94
C LYS A 363 6.05 7.99 41.65
N VAL A 364 5.12 8.93 41.74
CA VAL A 364 4.72 9.75 40.59
C VAL A 364 5.89 10.64 40.16
N ALA A 365 6.66 11.23 41.08
CA ALA A 365 7.82 12.05 40.75
C ALA A 365 8.89 11.27 39.97
N ILE A 366 9.27 10.07 40.44
CA ILE A 366 10.21 9.20 39.73
C ILE A 366 9.66 8.81 38.35
N SER A 367 8.38 8.42 38.28
CA SER A 367 7.75 8.05 37.01
C SER A 367 7.69 9.22 36.03
N SER A 368 7.41 10.43 36.50
CA SER A 368 7.40 11.65 35.66
C SER A 368 8.78 11.95 35.09
N SER A 369 9.84 11.82 35.90
CA SER A 369 11.22 11.99 35.42
C SER A 369 11.57 10.98 34.34
N GLY A 370 11.27 9.69 34.54
CA GLY A 370 11.54 8.66 33.53
C GLY A 370 10.75 8.85 32.23
N VAL A 371 9.52 9.37 32.32
CA VAL A 371 8.73 9.73 31.13
C VAL A 371 9.35 10.93 30.40
N LEU A 372 9.87 11.94 31.11
CA LEU A 372 10.54 13.08 30.47
C LEU A 372 11.80 12.67 29.70
N ASP A 373 12.62 11.77 30.25
CA ASP A 373 13.80 11.24 29.56
C ASP A 373 13.40 10.50 28.27
N TYR A 374 12.38 9.65 28.33
CA TYR A 374 11.85 8.94 27.17
C TYR A 374 11.28 9.89 26.09
N LEU A 375 10.58 10.96 26.52
CA LEU A 375 10.06 11.97 25.59
C LEU A 375 11.20 12.73 24.90
N ALA A 376 12.28 13.05 25.62
CA ALA A 376 13.47 13.68 25.04
C ALA A 376 14.15 12.79 23.98
N GLU A 377 14.34 11.50 24.28
CA GLU A 377 14.85 10.51 23.34
C GLU A 377 13.96 10.38 22.08
N THR A 378 12.64 10.41 22.28
CA THR A 378 11.67 10.36 21.18
C THR A 378 11.77 11.60 20.28
N VAL A 379 12.01 12.80 20.83
CA VAL A 379 12.24 14.01 20.02
C VAL A 379 13.50 13.89 19.19
N ASP A 380 14.59 13.39 19.77
CA ASP A 380 15.86 13.20 19.05
C ASP A 380 15.71 12.18 17.91
N SER A 381 15.06 11.05 18.20
CA SER A 381 14.73 10.02 17.21
C SER A 381 13.89 10.58 16.05
N ASN A 382 12.89 11.41 16.35
CA ASN A 382 12.08 12.08 15.32
C ASN A 382 12.93 13.03 14.45
N ASN A 383 13.90 13.75 15.03
CA ASN A 383 14.80 14.64 14.27
C ASN A 383 15.70 13.84 13.32
N ILE A 384 16.27 12.73 13.78
CA ILE A 384 17.06 11.82 12.94
C ILE A 384 16.21 11.29 11.78
N GLN A 385 14.97 10.89 12.06
CA GLN A 385 14.05 10.40 11.04
C GLN A 385 13.76 11.47 9.97
N LEU A 386 13.51 12.73 10.37
CA LEU A 386 13.31 13.83 9.43
C LEU A 386 14.53 14.06 8.52
N GLN A 387 15.75 13.95 9.06
CA GLN A 387 16.98 14.04 8.26
C GLN A 387 17.11 12.88 7.27
N GLN A 388 16.80 11.65 7.69
CA GLN A 388 16.83 10.48 6.81
C GLN A 388 15.82 10.62 5.67
N MET A 389 14.64 11.15 5.96
CA MET A 389 13.60 11.36 4.95
C MET A 389 13.99 12.44 3.95
N SER A 390 14.61 13.53 4.41
CA SER A 390 15.17 14.55 3.51
C SER A 390 16.23 13.98 2.57
N LYS A 391 17.12 13.10 3.06
CA LYS A 391 18.13 12.42 2.23
C LYS A 391 17.46 11.49 1.22
N ALA A 392 16.51 10.67 1.67
CA ALA A 392 15.78 9.76 0.81
C ALA A 392 15.03 10.50 -0.31
N SER A 393 14.37 11.63 0.00
CA SER A 393 13.71 12.46 -1.03
C SER A 393 14.69 12.98 -2.09
N ALA A 394 15.90 13.40 -1.69
CA ALA A 394 16.93 13.86 -2.64
C ALA A 394 17.43 12.72 -3.54
N GLU A 395 17.60 11.51 -3.00
CA GLU A 395 17.98 10.32 -3.78
C GLU A 395 16.89 9.92 -4.77
N ILE A 396 15.62 10.00 -4.37
CA ILE A 396 14.49 9.69 -5.26
C ILE A 396 14.35 10.72 -6.38
N GLU A 397 14.61 12.00 -6.12
CA GLU A 397 14.62 13.02 -7.19
C GLU A 397 15.77 12.75 -8.18
N THR A 398 16.94 12.36 -7.68
CA THR A 398 18.07 11.94 -8.52
C THR A 398 17.69 10.73 -9.37
N MET A 399 16.95 9.77 -8.81
CA MET A 399 16.43 8.62 -9.54
C MET A 399 15.43 9.04 -10.62
N ALA A 400 14.54 10.00 -10.34
CA ALA A 400 13.62 10.53 -11.32
C ALA A 400 14.35 11.23 -12.49
N ILE A 401 15.42 11.98 -12.21
CA ILE A 401 16.28 12.57 -13.25
C ILE A 401 16.94 11.47 -14.09
N SER A 402 17.49 10.44 -13.43
CA SER A 402 18.13 9.30 -14.11
C SER A 402 17.15 8.55 -15.02
N SER A 403 15.92 8.28 -14.57
CA SER A 403 14.90 7.63 -15.41
C SER A 403 14.56 8.48 -16.65
N ARG A 404 14.43 9.80 -16.52
CA ARG A 404 14.25 10.68 -17.71
C ARG A 404 15.41 10.55 -18.71
N ALA A 405 16.65 10.53 -18.21
CA ALA A 405 17.82 10.34 -19.07
C ALA A 405 17.85 8.95 -19.74
N VAL A 406 17.37 7.90 -19.07
CA VAL A 406 17.21 6.56 -19.65
C VAL A 406 16.17 6.58 -20.77
N THR A 407 15.03 7.25 -20.58
CA THR A 407 13.99 7.40 -21.62
C THR A 407 14.53 8.15 -22.85
N GLU A 408 15.28 9.23 -22.67
CA GLU A 408 15.89 9.96 -23.78
C GLU A 408 16.91 9.10 -24.55
N ARG A 409 17.78 8.36 -23.84
CA ARG A 409 18.72 7.44 -24.47
C ARG A 409 18.04 6.30 -25.19
N ALA A 410 16.96 5.75 -24.63
CA ALA A 410 16.15 4.72 -25.27
C ALA A 410 15.58 5.20 -26.61
N GLN A 411 15.14 6.47 -26.68
CA GLN A 411 14.66 7.06 -27.93
C GLN A 411 15.75 7.13 -29.01
N VAL A 412 16.96 7.58 -28.65
CA VAL A 412 18.10 7.61 -29.58
C VAL A 412 18.45 6.19 -30.06
N LEU A 413 18.44 5.22 -29.15
CA LEU A 413 18.66 3.80 -29.46
C LEU A 413 17.61 3.23 -30.42
N TYR A 414 16.35 3.66 -30.32
CA TYR A 414 15.28 3.27 -31.23
C TYR A 414 15.55 3.75 -32.65
N GLU A 415 16.01 4.99 -32.81
CA GLU A 415 16.38 5.54 -34.12
C GLU A 415 17.56 4.78 -34.74
N VAL A 416 18.61 4.51 -33.94
CA VAL A 416 19.76 3.72 -34.40
C VAL A 416 19.34 2.30 -34.83
N ALA A 417 18.46 1.64 -34.07
CA ALA A 417 17.95 0.32 -34.44
C ALA A 417 17.12 0.36 -35.73
N ARG A 418 16.32 1.40 -35.93
CA ARG A 418 15.55 1.62 -37.17
C ARG A 418 16.48 1.77 -38.38
N ASP A 419 17.53 2.58 -38.24
CA ASP A 419 18.49 2.83 -39.31
C ASP A 419 19.31 1.57 -39.62
N ALA A 420 19.76 0.84 -38.60
CA ALA A 420 20.42 -0.46 -38.77
C ALA A 420 19.53 -1.47 -39.52
N ARG A 421 18.23 -1.52 -39.20
CA ARG A 421 17.27 -2.38 -39.91
C ARG A 421 17.17 -2.01 -41.39
N GLN A 422 17.16 -0.71 -41.71
CA GLN A 422 17.13 -0.24 -43.10
C GLN A 422 18.40 -0.63 -43.85
N GLU A 423 19.58 -0.50 -43.25
CA GLU A 423 20.84 -0.88 -43.88
C GLU A 423 20.95 -2.41 -44.09
N VAL A 424 20.47 -3.22 -43.14
CA VAL A 424 20.38 -4.68 -43.32
C VAL A 424 19.45 -5.04 -44.49
N GLN A 425 18.29 -4.38 -44.64
CA GLN A 425 17.40 -4.58 -45.78
C GLN A 425 18.03 -4.18 -47.12
N ARG A 426 18.85 -3.13 -47.13
CA ARG A 426 19.61 -2.74 -48.33
C ARG A 426 20.68 -3.79 -48.66
N GLY A 427 21.37 -4.31 -47.65
CA GLY A 427 22.33 -5.41 -47.78
C GLY A 427 21.68 -6.67 -48.34
N ASP A 428 20.52 -7.07 -47.82
CA ASP A 428 19.77 -8.24 -48.29
C ASP A 428 19.42 -8.13 -49.78
N LYS A 429 18.83 -7.00 -50.20
CA LYS A 429 18.55 -6.72 -51.62
C LYS A 429 19.81 -6.69 -52.50
N ALA A 430 20.94 -6.23 -51.97
CA ALA A 430 22.20 -6.24 -52.71
C ALA A 430 22.69 -7.68 -52.91
N THR A 431 22.63 -8.52 -51.88
CA THR A 431 23.01 -9.94 -51.99
C THR A 431 22.08 -10.73 -52.92
N GLU A 432 20.78 -10.44 -52.92
CA GLU A 432 19.82 -11.02 -53.87
C GLU A 432 20.19 -10.69 -55.33
N LYS A 433 20.55 -9.44 -55.61
CA LYS A 433 21.03 -9.02 -56.94
C LYS A 433 22.32 -9.72 -57.34
N ILE A 434 23.23 -9.98 -56.39
CA ILE A 434 24.47 -10.73 -56.66
C ILE A 434 24.15 -12.17 -57.04
N VAL A 435 23.26 -12.85 -56.31
CA VAL A 435 22.84 -14.23 -56.62
C VAL A 435 22.22 -14.30 -58.01
N SER A 436 21.27 -13.41 -58.33
CA SER A 436 20.65 -13.36 -59.67
C SER A 436 21.68 -13.04 -60.77
N GLY A 437 22.65 -12.17 -60.47
CA GLY A 437 23.77 -11.88 -61.37
C GLY A 437 24.64 -13.10 -61.67
N MET A 438 24.96 -13.90 -60.64
CA MET A 438 25.75 -15.13 -60.79
C MET A 438 25.00 -16.24 -61.52
N GLU A 439 23.69 -16.38 -61.29
CA GLU A 439 22.84 -17.31 -62.05
C GLU A 439 22.85 -16.96 -63.54
N ARG A 440 22.71 -15.66 -63.89
CA ARG A 440 22.85 -15.20 -65.26
C ARG A 440 24.23 -15.51 -65.84
N ILE A 441 25.31 -15.30 -65.09
CA ILE A 441 26.66 -15.66 -65.53
C ILE A 441 26.73 -17.16 -65.85
N ASN A 442 26.18 -18.01 -64.98
CA ASN A 442 26.16 -19.46 -65.19
C ASN A 442 25.43 -19.85 -66.49
N THR A 443 24.26 -19.25 -66.77
CA THR A 443 23.55 -19.45 -68.05
C THR A 443 24.39 -19.04 -69.27
N HIS A 444 25.12 -17.92 -69.19
CA HIS A 444 26.00 -17.49 -70.28
C HIS A 444 27.19 -18.45 -70.46
N VAL A 445 27.79 -18.92 -69.37
CA VAL A 445 28.89 -19.90 -69.39
C VAL A 445 28.44 -21.19 -70.09
N GLN A 446 27.25 -21.71 -69.75
CA GLN A 446 26.69 -22.90 -70.42
C GLN A 446 26.46 -22.67 -71.92
N THR A 447 25.97 -21.49 -72.30
CA THR A 447 25.77 -21.11 -73.71
C THR A 447 27.10 -21.05 -74.47
N VAL A 448 28.14 -20.48 -73.88
CA VAL A 448 29.47 -20.38 -74.51
C VAL A 448 30.13 -21.76 -74.61
N CYS A 449 30.03 -22.61 -73.59
CA CYS A 449 30.48 -24.00 -73.65
C CYS A 449 29.83 -24.76 -74.81
N GLY A 450 28.50 -24.66 -74.96
CA GLY A 450 27.78 -25.32 -76.06
C GLY A 450 28.23 -24.83 -77.44
N LYS A 451 28.47 -23.52 -77.60
CA LYS A 451 29.00 -22.96 -78.85
C LYS A 451 30.45 -23.38 -79.14
N ALA A 452 31.30 -23.46 -78.11
CA ALA A 452 32.67 -23.93 -78.26
C ALA A 452 32.74 -25.42 -78.65
N GLN A 453 31.87 -26.25 -78.08
CA GLN A 453 31.73 -27.66 -78.46
C GLN A 453 31.27 -27.82 -79.91
N LEU A 454 30.27 -27.03 -80.33
CA LEU A 454 29.80 -27.04 -81.72
C LEU A 454 30.90 -26.57 -82.68
N LEU A 455 31.72 -25.59 -82.27
CA LEU A 455 32.86 -25.13 -83.06
C LEU A 455 33.93 -26.22 -83.21
N ASP A 456 34.24 -26.95 -82.14
CA ASP A 456 35.15 -28.11 -82.16
C ASP A 456 34.63 -29.21 -83.09
N GLU A 457 33.32 -29.48 -83.07
CA GLU A 457 32.67 -30.44 -83.98
C GLU A 457 32.75 -30.00 -85.44
N HIS A 458 32.43 -28.73 -85.75
CA HIS A 458 32.55 -28.19 -87.10
C HIS A 458 33.99 -28.19 -87.60
N ALA A 459 34.96 -27.87 -86.74
CA ALA A 459 36.38 -27.92 -87.08
C ALA A 459 36.83 -29.35 -87.44
N ARG A 460 36.40 -30.37 -86.67
CA ARG A 460 36.66 -31.78 -87.02
C ARG A 460 36.07 -32.18 -88.37
N HIS A 461 34.83 -31.79 -88.67
CA HIS A 461 34.24 -32.06 -89.99
C HIS A 461 35.01 -31.39 -91.13
N ILE A 462 35.55 -30.19 -90.91
CA ILE A 462 36.42 -29.54 -91.90
C ILE A 462 37.72 -30.33 -92.06
N ASP A 463 38.33 -30.82 -90.97
CA ASP A 463 39.56 -31.64 -91.04
C ASP A 463 39.35 -32.90 -91.90
N GLU A 464 38.23 -33.62 -91.71
CA GLU A 464 37.84 -34.77 -92.52
C GLU A 464 37.71 -34.43 -94.01
N ILE A 465 37.08 -33.29 -94.33
CA ILE A 465 36.95 -32.81 -95.72
C ILE A 465 38.33 -32.50 -96.31
N ILE A 466 39.22 -31.86 -95.54
CA ILE A 466 40.57 -31.50 -95.99
C ILE A 466 41.43 -32.76 -96.21
N GLU A 467 41.27 -33.81 -95.40
CA GLU A 467 41.92 -35.10 -95.61
C GLU A 467 41.50 -35.71 -96.97
N ILE A 468 40.19 -35.67 -97.29
CA ILE A 468 39.68 -36.10 -98.60
C ILE A 468 40.26 -35.26 -99.73
N ILE A 469 40.30 -33.93 -99.61
CA ILE A 469 40.86 -33.03 -100.63
C ILE A 469 42.35 -33.30 -100.84
N SER A 470 43.11 -33.51 -99.77
CA SER A 470 44.52 -33.88 -99.81
C SER A 470 44.71 -35.22 -100.53
N GLY A 471 43.83 -36.19 -100.27
CA GLY A 471 43.77 -37.47 -100.98
C GLY A 471 43.49 -37.31 -102.47
N ILE A 472 42.49 -36.50 -102.84
CA ILE A 472 42.16 -36.19 -104.25
C ILE A 472 43.36 -35.50 -104.92
N ALA A 473 43.95 -34.48 -104.30
CA ALA A 473 45.12 -33.78 -104.83
C ALA A 473 46.30 -34.74 -105.03
N HIS A 474 46.54 -35.67 -104.09
CA HIS A 474 47.56 -36.69 -104.25
C HIS A 474 47.28 -37.64 -105.43
N GLN A 475 46.03 -38.07 -105.59
CA GLN A 475 45.60 -38.92 -106.70
C GLN A 475 45.68 -38.20 -108.05
N THR A 476 45.23 -36.95 -108.13
CA THR A 476 45.33 -36.11 -109.32
C THR A 476 46.79 -35.84 -109.68
N ASN A 477 47.66 -35.59 -108.71
CA ASN A 477 49.10 -35.43 -108.92
C ASN A 477 49.73 -36.69 -109.54
N ARG A 478 49.33 -37.89 -109.06
CA ARG A 478 49.78 -39.17 -109.64
C ARG A 478 49.27 -39.36 -111.07
N LEU A 479 47.97 -39.16 -111.31
CA LEU A 479 47.37 -39.30 -112.65
C LEU A 479 47.99 -38.32 -113.65
N ALA A 480 48.26 -37.08 -113.22
CA ALA A 480 48.92 -36.07 -114.04
C ALA A 480 50.38 -36.43 -114.35
N LEU A 481 51.09 -37.03 -113.40
CA LEU A 481 52.44 -37.55 -113.62
C LEU A 481 52.43 -38.69 -114.64
N ASP A 482 51.52 -39.66 -114.49
CA ASP A 482 51.37 -40.78 -115.43
C ASP A 482 51.02 -40.27 -116.84
N ALA A 483 50.16 -39.26 -116.96
CA ALA A 483 49.80 -38.61 -118.22
C ALA A 483 50.98 -37.82 -118.83
N ALA A 484 51.77 -37.11 -118.02
CA ALA A 484 52.96 -36.40 -118.48
C ALA A 484 54.03 -37.37 -119.02
N ILE A 485 54.22 -38.52 -118.34
CA ILE A 485 55.11 -39.59 -118.79
C ILE A 485 54.60 -40.19 -120.11
N GLN A 486 53.31 -40.55 -120.21
CA GLN A 486 52.73 -41.08 -121.45
C GLN A 486 52.80 -40.09 -122.62
N SER A 487 52.63 -38.81 -122.35
CA SER A 487 52.78 -37.75 -123.36
C SER A 487 54.24 -37.60 -123.83
N ALA A 488 55.21 -37.75 -122.93
CA ALA A 488 56.64 -37.78 -123.29
C ALA A 488 57.03 -39.03 -124.11
N ILE A 489 56.36 -40.17 -123.88
CA ILE A 489 56.56 -41.42 -124.64
C ILE A 489 56.00 -41.34 -126.07
N ALA A 490 54.92 -40.57 -126.30
CA ALA A 490 54.24 -40.48 -127.59
C ALA A 490 54.92 -39.57 -128.65
N GLY A 491 55.99 -38.84 -128.31
CA GLY A 491 56.76 -38.01 -129.26
C GLY A 491 56.06 -36.71 -129.73
N GLU A 492 56.57 -36.08 -130.81
CA GLU A 492 56.18 -34.71 -131.25
C GLU A 492 54.67 -34.49 -131.45
N SER A 493 53.89 -35.52 -131.73
CA SER A 493 52.43 -35.42 -131.96
C SER A 493 51.60 -35.08 -130.71
N ASN A 494 52.17 -35.13 -129.50
CA ASN A 494 51.41 -35.01 -128.25
C ASN A 494 51.95 -33.97 -127.24
N GLN A 495 52.82 -33.05 -127.67
CA GLN A 495 53.43 -32.03 -126.80
C GLN A 495 52.41 -31.15 -126.05
N GLY A 496 51.25 -30.85 -126.66
CA GLY A 496 50.19 -30.07 -126.02
C GLY A 496 49.55 -30.77 -124.82
N PHE A 497 49.42 -32.10 -124.86
CA PHE A 497 48.89 -32.89 -123.73
C PHE A 497 49.85 -32.94 -122.54
N GLY A 498 51.16 -32.98 -122.79
CA GLY A 498 52.20 -33.01 -121.75
C GLY A 498 52.28 -31.71 -120.97
N ALA A 499 52.11 -30.57 -121.65
CA ALA A 499 52.02 -29.26 -121.02
C ALA A 499 50.81 -29.17 -120.07
N ILE A 500 49.63 -29.64 -120.52
CA ILE A 500 48.40 -29.69 -119.70
C ILE A 500 48.60 -30.61 -118.49
N ALA A 501 49.22 -31.78 -118.67
CA ALA A 501 49.50 -32.69 -117.57
C ALA A 501 50.46 -32.08 -116.52
N SER A 502 51.49 -31.36 -116.96
CA SER A 502 52.38 -30.62 -116.06
C SER A 502 51.66 -29.50 -115.30
N ASP A 503 50.73 -28.79 -115.93
CA ASP A 503 49.93 -27.76 -115.29
C ASP A 503 48.95 -28.35 -114.25
N ILE A 504 48.31 -29.48 -114.55
CA ILE A 504 47.47 -30.23 -113.60
C ILE A 504 48.31 -30.69 -112.40
N ARG A 505 49.52 -31.23 -112.65
CA ARG A 505 50.44 -31.66 -111.59
C ARG A 505 50.77 -30.52 -110.65
N ARG A 506 51.17 -29.36 -111.19
CA ARG A 506 51.47 -28.14 -110.41
C ARG A 506 50.25 -27.64 -109.64
N LEU A 507 49.06 -27.72 -110.22
CA LEU A 507 47.81 -27.36 -109.53
C LEU A 507 47.53 -28.30 -108.36
N SER A 508 47.72 -29.62 -108.55
CA SER A 508 47.57 -30.61 -107.47
C SER A 508 48.58 -30.45 -106.34
N GLU A 509 49.85 -30.14 -106.65
CA GLU A 509 50.87 -29.79 -105.66
C GLU A 509 50.45 -28.57 -104.84
N ARG A 510 50.00 -27.50 -105.52
CA ARG A 510 49.44 -26.31 -104.84
C ARG A 510 48.23 -26.64 -103.98
N THR A 511 47.31 -27.49 -104.45
CA THR A 511 46.13 -27.91 -103.67
C THR A 511 46.54 -28.67 -102.42
N LYS A 512 47.56 -29.54 -102.50
CA LYS A 512 48.11 -30.24 -101.35
C LYS A 512 48.75 -29.30 -100.33
N ASP A 513 49.53 -28.32 -100.78
CA ASP A 513 50.16 -27.33 -99.90
C ASP A 513 49.09 -26.47 -99.21
N GLN A 514 48.05 -26.05 -99.94
CA GLN A 514 46.91 -25.31 -99.36
C GLN A 514 46.10 -26.16 -98.38
N ALA A 515 45.84 -27.42 -98.68
CA ALA A 515 45.17 -28.35 -97.77
C ALA A 515 45.94 -28.48 -96.44
N THR A 516 47.27 -28.61 -96.51
CA THR A 516 48.14 -28.68 -95.32
C THR A 516 48.04 -27.39 -94.49
N LEU A 517 47.99 -26.23 -95.14
CA LEU A 517 47.82 -24.94 -94.46
C LEU A 517 46.46 -24.85 -93.73
N ILE A 518 45.40 -25.35 -94.36
CA ILE A 518 44.06 -25.39 -93.75
C ILE A 518 44.02 -26.37 -92.57
N THR A 519 44.64 -27.55 -92.67
CA THR A 519 44.75 -28.49 -91.54
C THR A 519 45.39 -27.83 -90.32
N HIS A 520 46.44 -27.03 -90.50
CA HIS A 520 47.04 -26.28 -89.40
C HIS A 520 46.05 -25.28 -88.76
N LEU A 521 45.36 -24.48 -89.58
CA LEU A 521 44.34 -23.53 -89.10
C LEU A 521 43.20 -24.22 -88.34
N VAL A 522 42.73 -25.36 -88.83
CA VAL A 522 41.67 -26.15 -88.18
C VAL A 522 42.13 -26.68 -86.83
N ARG A 523 43.39 -27.15 -86.74
CA ARG A 523 43.96 -27.61 -85.48
C ARG A 523 44.09 -26.49 -84.45
N ASP A 524 44.50 -25.30 -84.88
CA ASP A 524 44.57 -24.10 -84.02
C ASP A 524 43.16 -23.73 -83.51
N ILE A 525 42.11 -23.85 -84.34
CA ILE A 525 40.71 -23.62 -83.92
C ILE A 525 40.25 -24.64 -82.87
N CYS A 526 40.57 -25.93 -83.05
CA CYS A 526 40.26 -26.96 -82.06
C CYS A 526 40.96 -26.72 -80.72
N GLU A 527 42.23 -26.34 -80.76
CA GLU A 527 42.99 -26.00 -79.55
C GLU A 527 42.37 -24.81 -78.82
N GLU A 528 42.02 -23.75 -79.54
CA GLU A 528 41.39 -22.57 -78.95
C GLU A 528 39.99 -22.87 -78.39
N ALA A 529 39.19 -23.70 -79.08
CA ALA A 529 37.90 -24.18 -78.56
C ALA A 529 38.05 -24.99 -77.26
N GLY A 530 39.11 -25.81 -77.17
CA GLY A 530 39.49 -26.53 -75.96
C GLY A 530 39.90 -25.60 -74.81
N ASN A 531 40.68 -24.55 -75.11
CA ASN A 531 41.08 -23.53 -74.15
C ASN A 531 39.86 -22.75 -73.61
N ILE A 532 38.94 -22.36 -74.49
CA ILE A 532 37.66 -21.70 -74.11
C ILE A 532 36.86 -22.60 -73.17
N THR A 533 36.75 -23.89 -73.47
CA THR A 533 35.96 -24.84 -72.65
C THR A 533 36.57 -24.98 -71.24
N THR A 534 37.90 -25.05 -71.15
CA THR A 534 38.61 -25.11 -69.86
C THR A 534 38.42 -23.83 -69.04
N ALA A 535 38.54 -22.67 -69.68
CA ALA A 535 38.31 -21.38 -69.04
C ALA A 535 36.86 -21.24 -68.54
N MET A 536 35.88 -21.64 -69.35
CA MET A 536 34.45 -21.62 -68.99
C MET A 536 34.13 -22.52 -67.79
N ARG A 537 34.72 -23.72 -67.72
CA ARG A 537 34.58 -24.62 -66.56
C ARG A 537 35.16 -24.02 -65.27
N THR A 538 36.21 -23.20 -65.40
CA THR A 538 36.76 -22.46 -64.24
C THR A 538 35.79 -21.36 -63.78
N ILE A 539 35.24 -20.59 -64.72
CA ILE A 539 34.23 -19.54 -64.41
C ILE A 539 32.96 -20.15 -63.82
N GLU A 540 32.52 -21.32 -64.29
CA GLU A 540 31.39 -22.06 -63.72
C GLU A 540 31.62 -22.35 -62.22
N LYS A 541 32.81 -22.87 -61.88
CA LYS A 541 33.18 -23.18 -60.50
C LYS A 541 33.23 -21.93 -59.62
N GLU A 542 33.82 -20.84 -60.10
CA GLU A 542 33.88 -19.56 -59.39
C GLU A 542 32.49 -18.93 -59.20
N SER A 543 31.60 -19.03 -60.20
CA SER A 543 30.21 -18.56 -60.10
C SER A 543 29.43 -19.34 -59.02
N HIS A 544 29.57 -20.67 -58.99
CA HIS A 544 28.97 -21.49 -57.93
C HIS A 544 29.50 -21.14 -56.54
N LEU A 545 30.79 -20.87 -56.40
CA LEU A 545 31.38 -20.38 -55.16
C LEU A 545 30.77 -19.02 -54.76
N GLY A 546 30.63 -18.09 -55.72
CA GLY A 546 30.00 -16.78 -55.51
C GLY A 546 28.54 -16.86 -55.05
N ILE A 547 27.75 -17.78 -55.63
CA ILE A 547 26.37 -18.06 -55.18
C ILE A 547 26.36 -18.53 -53.72
N ARG A 548 27.25 -19.47 -53.36
CA ARG A 548 27.31 -20.01 -51.99
C ARG A 548 27.68 -18.93 -50.97
N LEU A 549 28.75 -18.17 -51.22
CA LEU A 549 29.19 -17.09 -50.35
C LEU A 549 28.11 -15.99 -50.20
N SER A 550 27.39 -15.68 -51.28
CA SER A 550 26.30 -14.70 -51.23
C SER A 550 25.12 -15.20 -50.38
N LYS A 551 24.81 -16.51 -50.43
CA LYS A 551 23.79 -17.12 -49.57
C LYS A 551 24.22 -17.11 -48.10
N GLU A 552 25.49 -17.42 -47.81
CA GLU A 552 26.03 -17.33 -46.44
C GLU A 552 25.96 -15.91 -45.90
N ALA A 553 26.34 -14.91 -46.70
CA ALA A 553 26.22 -13.49 -46.34
C ALA A 553 24.76 -13.09 -46.07
N ARG A 554 23.81 -13.61 -46.85
CA ARG A 554 22.37 -13.37 -46.63
C ARG A 554 21.90 -13.97 -45.31
N CYS A 555 22.28 -15.20 -44.98
CA CYS A 555 21.96 -15.81 -43.69
C CYS A 555 22.55 -15.01 -42.50
N ALA A 556 23.76 -14.47 -42.64
CA ALA A 556 24.35 -13.59 -41.64
C ALA A 556 23.54 -12.28 -41.48
N LEU A 557 23.10 -11.67 -42.58
CA LEU A 557 22.23 -10.48 -42.54
C LEU A 557 20.87 -10.76 -41.91
N GLU A 558 20.27 -11.93 -42.16
CA GLU A 558 19.03 -12.37 -41.49
C GLU A 558 19.22 -12.47 -39.96
N ALA A 559 20.34 -13.05 -39.51
CA ALA A 559 20.68 -13.11 -38.09
C ALA A 559 20.84 -11.72 -37.46
N VAL A 560 21.52 -10.80 -38.17
CA VAL A 560 21.65 -9.39 -37.73
C VAL A 560 20.28 -8.70 -37.69
N SER A 561 19.41 -8.94 -38.68
CA SER A 561 18.04 -8.40 -38.68
C SER A 561 17.26 -8.87 -37.45
N GLY A 562 17.38 -10.14 -37.07
CA GLY A 562 16.74 -10.68 -35.87
C GLY A 562 17.27 -10.03 -34.58
N ALA A 563 18.58 -9.82 -34.49
CA ALA A 563 19.20 -9.15 -33.36
C ALA A 563 18.74 -7.68 -33.22
N VAL A 564 18.66 -6.94 -34.33
CA VAL A 564 18.16 -5.54 -34.34
C VAL A 564 16.69 -5.46 -33.91
N GLU A 565 15.86 -6.40 -34.34
CA GLU A 565 14.45 -6.46 -33.90
C GLU A 565 14.32 -6.83 -32.43
N GLN A 566 15.17 -7.71 -31.91
CA GLN A 566 15.23 -8.00 -30.48
C GLN A 566 15.64 -6.75 -29.70
N GLN A 567 16.65 -6.03 -30.16
CA GLN A 567 17.09 -4.78 -29.54
C GLN A 567 15.97 -3.74 -29.50
N ALA A 568 15.17 -3.61 -30.57
CA ALA A 568 14.02 -2.71 -30.59
C ALA A 568 12.98 -3.05 -29.49
N ARG A 569 12.68 -4.34 -29.28
CA ARG A 569 11.78 -4.78 -28.20
C ARG A 569 12.33 -4.50 -26.81
N GLU A 570 13.63 -4.70 -26.59
CA GLU A 570 14.26 -4.38 -25.30
C GLU A 570 14.22 -2.87 -25.02
N ILE A 571 14.37 -2.03 -26.04
CA ILE A 571 14.25 -0.57 -25.92
C ILE A 571 12.83 -0.17 -25.49
N GLU A 572 11.79 -0.80 -26.04
CA GLU A 572 10.39 -0.58 -25.63
C GLU A 572 10.17 -0.99 -24.16
N ASN A 573 10.70 -2.14 -23.75
CA ASN A 573 10.65 -2.60 -22.36
C ASN A 573 11.34 -1.61 -21.40
N ILE A 574 12.55 -1.13 -21.75
CA ILE A 574 13.28 -0.14 -20.98
C ILE A 574 12.45 1.14 -20.81
N ASN A 575 11.78 1.60 -21.88
CA ASN A 575 10.97 2.81 -21.83
C ASN A 575 9.75 2.63 -20.92
N ALA A 576 9.06 1.49 -21.01
CA ALA A 576 7.95 1.14 -20.12
C ALA A 576 8.39 1.08 -18.64
N MET A 577 9.52 0.43 -18.36
CA MET A 577 10.09 0.35 -17.00
C MET A 577 10.48 1.74 -16.47
N SER A 578 11.07 2.60 -17.31
CA SER A 578 11.44 3.96 -16.94
C SER A 578 10.22 4.81 -16.58
N LEU A 579 9.13 4.71 -17.36
CA LEU A 579 7.86 5.38 -17.06
C LEU A 579 7.26 4.90 -15.74
N GLN A 580 7.28 3.58 -15.50
CA GLN A 580 6.84 3.02 -14.22
C GLN A 580 7.70 3.53 -13.05
N GLN A 581 9.02 3.58 -13.22
CA GLN A 581 9.95 4.09 -12.20
C GLN A 581 9.72 5.57 -11.89
N LEU A 582 9.39 6.39 -12.89
CA LEU A 582 9.00 7.79 -12.69
C LEU A 582 7.71 7.91 -11.86
N GLN A 583 6.71 7.07 -12.14
CA GLN A 583 5.48 7.04 -11.37
C GLN A 583 5.72 6.57 -9.93
N SER A 584 6.48 5.48 -9.75
CA SER A 584 6.86 4.99 -8.43
C SER A 584 7.64 6.05 -7.64
N SER A 585 8.57 6.76 -8.27
CA SER A 585 9.34 7.83 -7.62
C SER A 585 8.42 8.95 -7.09
N ARG A 586 7.39 9.34 -7.84
CA ARG A 586 6.38 10.31 -7.37
C ARG A 586 5.62 9.81 -6.14
N ILE A 587 5.20 8.55 -6.15
CA ILE A 587 4.49 7.94 -5.02
C ILE A 587 5.37 7.92 -3.77
N VAL A 588 6.65 7.54 -3.89
CA VAL A 588 7.56 7.53 -2.74
C VAL A 588 7.82 8.94 -2.21
N ILE A 589 7.94 9.95 -3.07
CA ILE A 589 8.05 11.36 -2.65
C ILE A 589 6.81 11.78 -1.84
N GLN A 590 5.60 11.42 -2.30
CA GLN A 590 4.37 11.73 -1.57
C GLN A 590 4.35 11.06 -0.19
N ILE A 591 4.72 9.77 -0.11
CA ILE A 591 4.82 9.04 1.16
C ILE A 591 5.84 9.70 2.11
N MET A 592 6.97 10.18 1.59
CA MET A 592 7.97 10.91 2.37
C MET A 592 7.43 12.24 2.90
N GLN A 593 6.64 12.97 2.12
CA GLN A 593 5.99 14.22 2.56
C GLN A 593 4.93 13.97 3.65
N GLU A 594 4.09 12.96 3.47
CA GLU A 594 3.08 12.57 4.46
C GLU A 594 3.73 12.12 5.77
N SER A 595 4.76 11.27 5.67
CA SER A 595 5.53 10.85 6.84
C SER A 595 6.23 12.05 7.50
N THR A 596 6.78 13.00 6.73
CA THR A 596 7.47 14.19 7.28
C THR A 596 6.50 15.01 8.12
N THR A 597 5.30 15.23 7.58
CA THR A 597 4.20 15.92 8.27
C THR A 597 3.78 15.16 9.53
N SER A 598 3.72 13.83 9.46
CA SER A 598 3.37 12.96 10.60
C SER A 598 4.42 13.03 11.71
N THR A 599 5.71 12.89 11.37
CA THR A 599 6.83 12.96 12.32
C THR A 599 6.94 14.35 12.94
N GLN A 600 6.70 15.43 12.18
CA GLN A 600 6.67 16.79 12.73
C GLN A 600 5.52 16.98 13.73
N ARG A 601 4.33 16.44 13.41
CA ARG A 601 3.19 16.44 14.33
C ARG A 601 3.50 15.61 15.58
N ASN A 602 4.16 14.47 15.42
CA ASN A 602 4.61 13.63 16.54
C ASN A 602 5.55 14.41 17.46
N SER A 603 6.59 15.04 16.90
CA SER A 603 7.53 15.89 17.64
C SER A 603 6.82 17.01 18.42
N THR A 604 5.82 17.65 17.81
CA THR A 604 5.01 18.68 18.48
C THR A 604 4.23 18.10 19.67
N ARG A 605 3.54 16.96 19.48
CA ARG A 605 2.80 16.27 20.56
C ARG A 605 3.71 15.77 21.66
N THR A 606 4.92 15.31 21.34
CA THR A 606 5.92 14.88 22.33
C THR A 606 6.38 16.07 23.19
N ARG A 607 6.56 17.26 22.60
CA ARG A 607 6.86 18.49 23.35
C ARG A 607 5.70 18.92 24.24
N GLU A 608 4.47 18.88 23.72
CA GLU A 608 3.27 19.15 24.52
C GLU A 608 3.14 18.17 25.71
N ALA A 609 3.35 16.88 25.46
CA ALA A 609 3.36 15.86 26.49
C ALA A 609 4.44 16.14 27.55
N SER A 610 5.64 16.56 27.12
CA SER A 610 6.73 16.92 28.03
C SER A 610 6.31 18.05 28.98
N HIS A 611 5.68 19.12 28.46
CA HIS A 611 5.14 20.19 29.30
C HIS A 611 4.05 19.72 30.27
N THR A 612 3.17 18.80 29.85
CA THR A 612 2.15 18.26 30.76
C THR A 612 2.76 17.41 31.88
N VAL A 613 3.80 16.64 31.59
CA VAL A 613 4.49 15.79 32.58
C VAL A 613 5.34 16.65 33.52
N GLU A 614 5.95 17.72 33.02
CA GLU A 614 6.64 18.73 33.84
C GLU A 614 5.67 19.42 34.81
N GLY A 615 4.48 19.82 34.32
CA GLY A 615 3.42 20.36 35.16
C GLY A 615 2.93 19.38 36.24
N LEU A 616 2.82 18.09 35.90
CA LEU A 616 2.48 17.03 36.86
C LEU A 616 3.58 16.88 37.93
N ALA A 617 4.85 16.87 37.53
CA ALA A 617 5.97 16.80 38.47
C ALA A 617 5.95 17.97 39.46
N HIS A 618 5.66 19.18 38.99
CA HIS A 618 5.49 20.35 39.84
C HIS A 618 4.29 20.22 40.80
N GLN A 619 3.12 19.78 40.32
CA GLN A 619 1.94 19.56 41.18
C GLN A 619 2.20 18.52 42.28
N VAL A 620 2.96 17.47 41.94
CA VAL A 620 3.35 16.41 42.88
C VAL A 620 4.32 16.94 43.93
N ASP A 621 5.23 17.83 43.57
CA ASP A 621 6.12 18.49 44.54
C ASP A 621 5.33 19.45 45.46
N HIS A 622 4.35 20.19 44.93
CA HIS A 622 3.41 20.98 45.75
C HIS A 622 2.59 20.12 46.71
N LEU A 623 2.12 18.96 46.27
CA LEU A 623 1.43 18.01 47.12
C LEU A 623 2.36 17.50 48.23
N ARG A 624 3.61 17.16 47.89
CA ARG A 624 4.65 16.72 48.84
C ARG A 624 4.90 17.78 49.92
N LEU A 625 5.09 19.04 49.52
CA LEU A 625 5.28 20.18 50.44
C LEU A 625 4.05 20.41 51.32
N SER A 626 2.84 20.30 50.75
CA SER A 626 1.57 20.49 51.48
C SER A 626 1.37 19.43 52.57
N VAL A 627 1.89 18.22 52.40
CA VAL A 627 1.84 17.16 53.42
C VAL A 627 3.06 17.14 54.35
N GLU A 628 4.04 18.01 54.11
CA GLU A 628 5.24 18.17 54.95
C GLU A 628 4.94 18.93 56.25
N ILE A 629 3.88 19.76 56.26
CA ILE A 629 3.40 20.47 57.46
C ILE A 629 2.92 19.52 58.57
N PHE A 630 2.52 18.29 58.21
CA PHE A 630 2.05 17.31 59.18
C PHE A 630 3.22 16.62 59.88
N LYS A 631 3.36 16.88 61.19
CA LYS A 631 4.39 16.26 62.03
C LYS A 631 3.95 14.86 62.46
N LEU A 632 4.71 13.85 62.06
CA LEU A 632 4.45 12.44 62.39
C LEU A 632 5.25 12.02 63.63
N ARG A 633 4.75 10.99 64.34
CA ARG A 633 5.38 10.48 65.55
C ARG A 633 6.53 9.53 65.24
N TYR A 634 7.72 9.87 65.73
CA TYR A 634 8.98 9.16 65.43
C TYR A 634 8.98 7.67 65.82
N ASN A 635 8.24 7.27 66.86
CA ASN A 635 8.17 5.89 67.40
C ASN A 635 6.84 5.17 67.10
N GLN A 636 6.02 5.66 66.17
CA GLN A 636 4.77 5.00 65.77
C GLN A 636 4.92 4.31 64.43
N THR A 637 4.40 3.09 64.35
CA THR A 637 4.36 2.31 63.11
C THR A 637 3.10 2.67 62.35
N TYR A 638 3.26 3.22 61.15
CA TYR A 638 2.14 3.53 60.26
C TYR A 638 1.94 2.37 59.27
N TYR A 639 0.70 1.95 59.06
CA TYR A 639 0.39 0.82 58.18
C TYR A 639 -0.01 1.30 56.78
N VAL A 640 0.80 0.96 55.78
CA VAL A 640 0.40 1.11 54.37
C VAL A 640 -0.25 -0.18 53.91
N VAL A 641 -1.57 -0.18 53.83
CA VAL A 641 -2.34 -1.35 53.31
C VAL A 641 -2.27 -1.38 51.77
N PRO A 642 -1.79 -2.46 51.13
CA PRO A 642 -1.92 -2.67 49.69
C PRO A 642 -3.36 -3.03 49.34
N ARG A 643 -3.90 -2.50 48.24
CA ARG A 643 -5.30 -2.72 47.84
C ARG A 643 -5.59 -4.12 47.24
N THR A 644 -4.72 -5.10 47.45
CA THR A 644 -4.96 -6.48 47.03
C THR A 644 -5.25 -7.35 48.26
N ASN A 645 -6.43 -7.97 48.25
CA ASN A 645 -6.91 -8.84 49.31
C ASN A 645 -5.83 -9.85 49.75
N HIS A 646 -5.53 -9.87 51.05
CA HIS A 646 -4.69 -10.86 51.77
C HIS A 646 -3.17 -10.65 51.78
N SER A 647 -2.69 -9.44 52.08
CA SER A 647 -1.35 -9.30 52.67
C SER A 647 -1.39 -8.39 53.90
N LYS A 648 -0.76 -8.82 55.01
CA LYS A 648 -0.51 -7.97 56.18
C LYS A 648 0.26 -6.74 55.69
N GLY A 649 -0.27 -5.54 55.92
CA GLY A 649 0.36 -4.29 55.50
C GLY A 649 1.80 -4.21 56.00
N ILE A 650 2.70 -3.66 55.18
CA ILE A 650 4.10 -3.52 55.56
C ILE A 650 4.17 -2.39 56.59
N PRO A 651 4.64 -2.65 57.82
CA PRO A 651 4.83 -1.61 58.81
C PRO A 651 5.98 -0.71 58.36
N LEU A 652 5.72 0.60 58.26
CA LEU A 652 6.76 1.60 58.00
C LEU A 652 6.91 2.50 59.22
N THR A 653 8.15 2.69 59.67
CA THR A 653 8.48 3.72 60.67
C THR A 653 8.70 5.07 60.00
N VAL A 654 8.65 6.15 60.77
CA VAL A 654 9.01 7.50 60.29
C VAL A 654 10.40 7.50 59.63
N ASN A 655 11.40 6.85 60.23
CA ASN A 655 12.73 6.72 59.62
C ASN A 655 12.72 5.97 58.28
N ASP A 656 11.84 4.99 58.11
CA ASP A 656 11.71 4.29 56.84
C ASP A 656 11.19 5.19 55.72
N ILE A 657 10.32 6.15 56.06
CA ILE A 657 9.67 7.07 55.13
C ILE A 657 10.58 8.24 54.74
N PHE A 658 11.48 8.65 55.62
CA PHE A 658 12.38 9.79 55.42
C PHE A 658 13.81 9.39 55.02
N ASN A 659 14.09 8.09 54.84
CA ASN A 659 15.36 7.61 54.30
C ASN A 659 15.29 7.52 52.76
N PRO A 660 15.99 8.38 52.01
CA PRO A 660 15.98 8.35 50.53
C PRO A 660 16.55 7.05 49.94
N ASP A 661 17.29 6.26 50.73
CA ASP A 661 17.88 4.98 50.31
C ASP A 661 17.09 3.75 50.82
N ASN A 662 15.84 3.91 51.26
CA ASN A 662 15.10 2.79 51.85
C ASN A 662 14.79 1.68 50.81
N PRO A 663 15.31 0.45 50.98
CA PRO A 663 15.12 -0.66 50.04
C PRO A 663 13.67 -1.18 49.97
N ILE A 664 12.79 -0.82 50.91
CA ILE A 664 11.37 -1.19 50.92
C ILE A 664 10.55 -0.27 50.00
N LEU A 665 10.88 1.03 49.97
CA LEU A 665 10.24 2.01 49.09
C LEU A 665 10.77 1.94 47.63
N ASN A 666 12.04 1.55 47.46
CA ASN A 666 12.68 1.36 46.15
C ASN A 666 12.41 -0.01 45.48
N LYS A 667 11.69 -0.93 46.14
CA LYS A 667 11.26 -2.20 45.53
C LYS A 667 9.91 -2.05 44.83
N VAL A 668 9.91 -1.38 43.68
CA VAL A 668 8.96 -1.72 42.61
C VAL A 668 9.73 -2.60 41.64
N PRO A 669 9.23 -3.78 41.24
CA PRO A 669 9.86 -4.51 40.16
C PRO A 669 9.86 -3.58 38.95
N LEU A 670 11.04 -3.18 38.49
CA LEU A 670 11.22 -2.87 37.09
C LEU A 670 10.63 -4.07 36.36
N TYR A 671 9.44 -3.90 35.78
CA TYR A 671 8.97 -4.80 34.75
C TYR A 671 10.00 -4.67 33.64
N HIS A 672 11.07 -5.46 33.72
CA HIS A 672 11.75 -5.97 32.55
C HIS A 672 10.71 -6.83 31.87
N GLY A 673 9.84 -6.18 31.09
CA GLY A 673 9.19 -6.85 29.99
C GLY A 673 10.30 -7.59 29.27
N HIS A 674 10.15 -8.91 29.16
CA HIS A 674 10.96 -9.70 28.26
C HIS A 674 10.80 -9.07 26.87
N HIS A 675 11.70 -8.15 26.53
CA HIS A 675 12.04 -7.89 25.16
C HIS A 675 12.83 -9.13 24.73
N ALA A 676 12.10 -10.09 24.17
CA ALA A 676 12.64 -10.80 23.03
C ALA A 676 13.17 -9.71 22.08
N PRO A 677 14.41 -9.82 21.59
CA PRO A 677 14.90 -8.86 20.61
C PRO A 677 13.94 -8.90 19.43
N ILE A 678 13.25 -7.78 19.18
CA ILE A 678 12.56 -7.58 17.92
C ILE A 678 13.68 -7.54 16.89
N GLY A 679 13.89 -8.67 16.24
CA GLY A 679 14.77 -8.78 15.10
C GLY A 679 14.40 -7.69 14.11
N HIS A 680 15.41 -6.94 13.68
CA HIS A 680 15.34 -6.18 12.44
C HIS A 680 14.59 -7.02 11.39
N PRO A 681 13.61 -6.46 10.66
CA PRO A 681 13.35 -6.99 9.34
C PRO A 681 14.58 -6.64 8.50
N THR A 682 15.59 -7.50 8.55
CA THR A 682 16.59 -7.59 7.51
C THR A 682 15.84 -7.87 6.22
N PHE A 683 15.84 -6.88 5.33
CA PHE A 683 15.57 -7.10 3.91
C PHE A 683 16.34 -8.35 3.45
N PRO A 684 15.71 -9.31 2.76
CA PRO A 684 16.49 -10.36 2.11
C PRO A 684 17.27 -9.69 0.99
N ALA A 685 18.57 -9.55 1.20
CA ALA A 685 19.51 -9.29 0.14
C ALA A 685 19.39 -10.43 -0.88
N SER A 686 19.11 -10.03 -2.11
CA SER A 686 19.29 -10.83 -3.31
C SER A 686 20.68 -11.47 -3.30
N THR A 687 20.74 -12.80 -3.27
CA THR A 687 21.87 -13.56 -3.79
C THR A 687 21.33 -14.54 -4.83
N ALA A 688 21.36 -14.08 -6.08
CA ALA A 688 21.51 -14.96 -7.22
C ALA A 688 22.95 -15.49 -7.24
N ASP A 689 23.10 -16.81 -7.22
CA ASP A 689 24.00 -17.61 -8.09
C ASP A 689 24.40 -18.93 -7.41
N TYR A 690 23.81 -20.04 -7.84
CA TYR A 690 24.49 -21.04 -8.69
C TYR A 690 23.60 -22.27 -8.88
N ALA A 691 23.32 -22.57 -10.13
CA ALA A 691 22.80 -23.85 -10.58
C ALA A 691 23.84 -24.97 -10.39
N ARG A 692 23.41 -26.16 -9.96
CA ARG A 692 23.47 -27.41 -10.77
C ARG A 692 23.21 -28.69 -9.96
N THR A 693 22.33 -29.51 -10.54
CA THR A 693 22.38 -30.98 -10.69
C THR A 693 22.19 -31.90 -9.48
N GLY A 694 21.22 -32.82 -9.59
CA GLY A 694 21.38 -34.20 -9.09
C GLY A 694 20.14 -34.87 -8.48
N VAL A 695 19.32 -35.50 -9.34
CA VAL A 695 18.59 -36.80 -9.20
C VAL A 695 18.12 -37.28 -7.81
N PRO A 696 16.86 -37.73 -7.64
CA PRO A 696 16.38 -38.33 -6.38
C PRO A 696 16.80 -39.80 -6.26
N LYS A 697 17.29 -40.19 -5.08
CA LYS A 697 17.37 -41.60 -4.67
C LYS A 697 16.33 -41.88 -3.60
N THR A 698 15.40 -42.75 -3.97
CA THR A 698 14.70 -43.71 -3.11
C THR A 698 15.68 -44.53 -2.30
N GLU A 699 15.45 -44.71 -1.00
CA GLU A 699 15.60 -46.02 -0.35
C GLU A 699 14.88 -46.08 1.00
N GLN A 700 14.26 -47.24 1.21
CA GLN A 700 13.52 -47.71 2.37
C GLN A 700 14.48 -48.11 3.51
N GLU A 701 14.00 -48.01 4.75
CA GLU A 701 13.84 -49.10 5.72
C GLU A 701 13.74 -48.51 7.14
N LYS A 702 12.56 -48.54 7.79
CA LYS A 702 11.98 -49.63 8.63
C LYS A 702 12.28 -49.38 10.13
N PRO A 703 11.60 -50.06 11.07
CA PRO A 703 10.51 -49.47 11.83
C PRO A 703 10.81 -49.44 13.34
N ASP A 704 10.00 -48.73 14.12
CA ASP A 704 9.79 -49.19 15.49
C ASP A 704 8.37 -48.93 16.01
N SER A 705 7.90 -49.97 16.66
CA SER A 705 6.56 -50.15 17.20
C SER A 705 6.44 -49.53 18.59
N HIS A 706 5.28 -48.96 18.94
CA HIS A 706 4.35 -49.54 19.92
C HIS A 706 3.23 -48.55 20.34
N ASN A 707 2.04 -49.14 20.42
CA ASN A 707 0.94 -48.90 21.37
C ASN A 707 -0.05 -47.71 21.22
N ASN A 708 -1.24 -48.10 20.77
CA ASN A 708 -2.51 -48.07 21.53
C ASN A 708 -3.04 -46.73 22.07
N LYS A 709 -4.15 -46.26 21.49
CA LYS A 709 -5.50 -46.45 22.07
C LYS A 709 -6.61 -45.87 21.17
N THR A 710 -7.53 -46.74 20.83
CA THR A 710 -8.92 -46.51 20.40
C THR A 710 -9.73 -45.80 21.48
N LEU A 711 -10.62 -44.88 21.09
CA LEU A 711 -12.05 -44.92 21.50
C LEU A 711 -12.90 -43.89 20.73
N SER A 712 -13.93 -44.44 20.09
CA SER A 712 -15.23 -43.92 19.63
C SER A 712 -15.36 -42.74 18.67
#